data_AF-A0AA96KDS8-F1
#
_entry.id   AF-A0AA96KDS8-F1
#
_cell.length_a   1.000
_cell.length_b   1.000
_cell.length_c   1.000
_cell.angle_alpha   90.00
_cell.angle_beta   90.00
_cell.angle_gamma   90.00
#
_symmetry.space_group_name_H-M   'P 1'
#
loop_
_entity.id
_entity.type
_entity.pdbx_description
1 polymer ?
#
loop_
_entity_poly.entity_id
_entity_poly.type
_entity_poly.pdbx_seq_one_letter_code
_entity_poly.pdbx_strand_id
1 'polypeptide(L)'
;MSISKQSKLLLAVPLTLGSLFAVSAQAQTANCQANVYPDWPQLDWKGDPSHASGGDVMVHNSAAYKANWWTQSVPGSDGSWTFLEDCNSSSSSSSSSSSSSSSSSSSSSSSSSSSSSSSSSSSSSSSSSSGGGSCPTYVEGTAYQAGDKVTNAGGAYECIVAGWCETGGAYAPGEGWAWEYAWKTTTDCGSSSSSSSSSSSSSSSSSSSSSSSSSSSSSSSSSSSSSSSSSSSSSSSSSSSSSSGGSVDELCKDFNVYPNWTQGTFANAGDIMVYDNIAYSAKYYTATIPGSDDSWNHHLNCDGTLPGAAPLLSMRNPKDPVSLKVPGWPNYVVAATAASATQVVDVTASVSSTSSVTALTGAFEAAIAAAQTAGTKTVVIGGDLLDSIVADKGASLGTIDVQTALASATAQINAADINALSNDAKGVVQAYNLIFNQLAPNAVFGWELTIGSFANQSHTGYRSVWNAASKAASDALYKFELYRGNNAADIVAFAKTTATAALTADQWDNGLRFVKQVSDFVEKPALLSVPTAQAGTYFLGATSAERKMRHAAYHNVFAVLFDSESTDLNSKIADYATATIPLYYEGNGIGTSALTSVASLNSDLLGAETAMNNEAFLYELPAGNQYAPSTVYKWADYLQGLSSMHNVGIAGKKLWLFDDDPSVDDATKAKYAKVAIAAFLAQSMKETIRYNACDENNWSINTGDPVNYPLSSSCGQLQQDYASYGVNPVTGADHPYSCPRAPKMEVMATTHAGWYGAPAPLFAAPDSVLQEAGILVNGSVGYWNYGGGHCANPPERIDTSKQPWERNECQVYVGQKSGQFVHNGAAGKSVEGCGWWGRGVIQTTGRQNFGTLNHFIGRSHVDPATVGTVVEGINVAAAPADPLYADLDFCSNPQFVCTSEEHPELKWIAGLFYWVNDVQGYNMDSGPYASWDYVTELKAYVDGGMVGTGFIDDISGIVNRGCPDSTCPISGAVDGIKDRSDNFFLVLQKLGLNVTP
;
A
#
# COMPACT_ATOMS: atom_id res chain seq x y z
N MET A 1 -5.84 26.05 -16.40
CA MET A 1 -5.65 27.11 -15.37
C MET A 1 -4.18 27.13 -14.95
N SER A 2 -3.59 28.29 -14.68
CA SER A 2 -2.16 28.40 -14.32
C SER A 2 -1.94 28.09 -12.85
N ILE A 3 -1.45 26.89 -12.52
CA ILE A 3 -1.01 26.55 -11.16
C ILE A 3 0.41 27.09 -10.98
N SER A 4 0.53 28.33 -10.49
CA SER A 4 1.80 28.79 -9.91
C SER A 4 2.06 28.02 -8.61
N LYS A 5 3.32 27.63 -8.33
CA LYS A 5 3.76 27.17 -7.01
C LYS A 5 3.22 28.16 -5.96
N GLN A 6 2.27 27.75 -5.11
CA GLN A 6 1.70 28.65 -4.11
C GLN A 6 2.82 29.11 -3.17
N SER A 7 2.86 30.41 -2.94
CA SER A 7 4.03 31.06 -2.34
C SER A 7 4.24 30.61 -0.90
N LYS A 8 5.37 29.91 -0.62
CA LYS A 8 5.93 29.79 0.73
C LYS A 8 6.51 31.13 1.21
N LEU A 9 5.70 32.19 1.20
CA LEU A 9 6.07 33.51 1.70
C LEU A 9 5.06 33.99 2.74
N LEU A 10 5.54 34.21 3.96
CA LEU A 10 4.78 34.75 5.08
C LEU A 10 4.06 36.05 4.69
N LEU A 11 2.73 36.07 4.80
CA LEU A 11 1.91 37.27 4.64
C LEU A 11 0.79 37.31 5.69
N ALA A 12 1.11 37.91 6.84
CA ALA A 12 0.13 38.29 7.84
C ALA A 12 -0.52 39.63 7.45
N VAL A 13 -1.78 39.60 7.02
CA VAL A 13 -2.65 40.80 6.87
C VAL A 13 -4.07 40.43 7.33
N PRO A 14 -4.74 41.23 8.17
CA PRO A 14 -6.01 40.85 8.78
C PRO A 14 -7.21 41.16 7.88
N LEU A 15 -8.28 40.37 8.01
CA LEU A 15 -9.62 40.73 7.53
C LEU A 15 -10.68 40.44 8.58
N THR A 16 -11.57 41.41 8.75
CA THR A 16 -12.60 41.45 9.81
C THR A 16 -14.00 41.12 9.30
N LEU A 17 -14.67 40.23 10.05
CA LEU A 17 -16.12 40.02 10.18
C LEU A 17 -16.93 39.52 8.96
N GLY A 18 -17.61 38.39 9.19
CA GLY A 18 -18.64 37.77 8.34
C GLY A 18 -19.22 36.52 9.01
N SER A 19 -19.80 36.67 10.20
CA SER A 19 -20.11 35.58 11.14
C SER A 19 -21.27 34.67 10.73
N LEU A 20 -21.15 33.35 10.99
CA LEU A 20 -21.98 32.59 11.97
C LEU A 20 -21.88 31.06 11.79
N PHE A 21 -21.00 30.40 12.56
CA PHE A 21 -21.25 29.13 13.27
C PHE A 21 -20.10 28.94 14.28
N ALA A 22 -20.30 29.41 15.52
CA ALA A 22 -19.27 29.38 16.54
C ALA A 22 -19.34 28.09 17.37
N VAL A 23 -18.49 27.13 17.06
CA VAL A 23 -18.04 26.14 18.06
C VAL A 23 -16.91 26.79 18.84
N SER A 24 -17.06 26.89 20.17
CA SER A 24 -16.14 27.62 21.02
C SER A 24 -14.85 26.83 21.28
N ALA A 25 -13.80 27.10 20.52
CA ALA A 25 -12.44 26.72 20.88
C ALA A 25 -11.95 27.62 22.03
N GLN A 26 -11.90 27.09 23.25
CA GLN A 26 -11.21 27.72 24.36
C GLN A 26 -9.73 27.35 24.29
N ALA A 27 -8.86 28.34 24.14
CA ALA A 27 -7.43 28.13 24.34
C ALA A 27 -7.17 27.87 25.83
N GLN A 28 -6.75 26.65 26.16
CA GLN A 28 -6.34 26.26 27.51
C GLN A 28 -4.82 26.08 27.53
N THR A 29 -4.17 26.70 28.51
CA THR A 29 -2.74 26.53 28.78
C THR A 29 -2.48 25.13 29.35
N ALA A 30 -2.15 24.17 28.49
CA ALA A 30 -1.78 22.83 28.93
C ALA A 30 -0.41 22.87 29.64
N ASN A 31 -0.32 22.25 30.82
CA ASN A 31 0.93 22.16 31.58
C ASN A 31 1.88 21.06 31.00
N CYS A 32 1.38 20.25 30.07
CA CYS A 32 2.11 19.21 29.36
C CYS A 32 2.74 19.77 28.09
N GLN A 33 4.08 19.81 28.01
CA GLN A 33 4.79 20.16 26.77
C GLN A 33 4.87 18.95 25.83
N ALA A 34 3.83 18.76 25.02
CA ALA A 34 3.74 17.69 24.03
C ALA A 34 2.80 18.07 22.88
N ASN A 35 2.88 17.31 21.78
CA ASN A 35 1.99 17.41 20.63
C ASN A 35 0.52 17.14 21.01
N VAL A 36 -0.44 17.86 20.43
CA VAL A 36 -1.88 17.71 20.73
C VAL A 36 -2.56 16.95 19.58
N TYR A 37 -3.27 15.86 19.88
CA TYR A 37 -3.97 15.08 18.85
C TYR A 37 -5.00 15.95 18.09
N PRO A 38 -5.05 15.93 16.74
CA PRO A 38 -4.43 14.96 15.82
C PRO A 38 -3.02 15.29 15.30
N ASP A 39 -2.34 16.32 15.81
CA ASP A 39 -1.00 16.72 15.33
C ASP A 39 0.08 15.76 15.84
N TRP A 40 0.32 14.66 15.11
CA TRP A 40 1.27 13.61 15.47
C TRP A 40 2.73 14.09 15.69
N PRO A 41 3.47 13.52 16.66
CA PRO A 41 4.87 13.89 16.93
C PRO A 41 5.85 13.31 15.91
N GLN A 42 5.56 12.15 15.31
CA GLN A 42 6.34 11.61 14.21
C GLN A 42 5.71 11.96 12.88
N LEU A 43 6.57 12.32 11.94
CA LEU A 43 6.22 12.57 10.56
C LEU A 43 6.17 11.24 9.79
N ASP A 44 5.37 11.19 8.73
CA ASP A 44 5.53 10.16 7.71
C ASP A 44 6.83 10.39 6.92
N TRP A 45 7.03 9.57 5.90
CA TRP A 45 8.20 9.66 5.05
C TRP A 45 8.22 10.93 4.16
N LYS A 46 7.08 11.61 3.93
CA LYS A 46 6.97 12.90 3.22
C LYS A 46 7.42 14.08 4.09
N GLY A 47 7.20 13.94 5.40
CA GLY A 47 7.42 15.00 6.39
C GLY A 47 6.11 15.55 6.97
N ASP A 48 4.99 14.87 6.79
CA ASP A 48 3.67 15.27 7.31
C ASP A 48 3.34 14.50 8.61
N PRO A 49 2.77 15.13 9.65
CA PRO A 49 2.43 14.44 10.91
C PRO A 49 1.58 13.19 10.71
N SER A 50 2.06 12.02 11.13
CA SER A 50 1.37 10.75 10.85
C SER A 50 1.22 9.74 12.00
N HIS A 51 2.15 9.67 12.96
CA HIS A 51 2.10 8.65 14.01
C HIS A 51 2.83 9.07 15.30
N ALA A 52 2.72 8.27 16.35
CA ALA A 52 3.58 8.31 17.52
C ALA A 52 4.43 7.03 17.58
N SER A 53 5.70 7.15 17.94
CA SER A 53 6.61 6.03 18.19
C SER A 53 6.74 5.74 19.68
N GLY A 54 7.26 4.55 20.04
CA GLY A 54 7.41 4.14 21.43
C GLY A 54 8.22 5.14 22.27
N GLY A 55 7.59 5.71 23.30
CA GLY A 55 8.16 6.75 24.16
C GLY A 55 7.64 8.16 23.89
N ASP A 56 7.04 8.43 22.73
CA ASP A 56 6.47 9.74 22.40
C ASP A 56 5.28 10.08 23.30
N VAL A 57 5.13 11.37 23.61
CA VAL A 57 4.01 11.87 24.42
C VAL A 57 3.08 12.71 23.54
N MET A 58 1.78 12.49 23.69
CA MET A 58 0.72 13.29 23.09
C MET A 58 -0.33 13.70 24.13
N VAL A 59 -0.90 14.89 23.95
CA VAL A 59 -2.05 15.38 24.71
C VAL A 59 -3.33 15.10 23.93
N HIS A 60 -4.32 14.53 24.59
CA HIS A 60 -5.67 14.34 24.06
C HIS A 60 -6.67 14.50 25.20
N ASN A 61 -7.78 15.21 24.98
CA ASN A 61 -8.80 15.49 26.01
C ASN A 61 -8.24 16.02 27.35
N SER A 62 -7.22 16.90 27.28
CA SER A 62 -6.52 17.48 28.44
C SER A 62 -5.77 16.49 29.34
N ALA A 63 -5.48 15.28 28.86
CA ALA A 63 -4.59 14.30 29.48
C ALA A 63 -3.38 14.02 28.58
N ALA A 64 -2.23 13.75 29.19
CA ALA A 64 -1.03 13.30 28.49
C ALA A 64 -0.96 11.77 28.46
N TYR A 65 -0.68 11.23 27.29
CA TYR A 65 -0.48 9.81 27.03
C TYR A 65 0.87 9.59 26.40
N LYS A 66 1.56 8.52 26.81
CA LYS A 66 2.79 8.05 26.20
C LYS A 66 2.49 6.86 25.30
N ALA A 67 2.94 6.90 24.05
CA ALA A 67 2.90 5.75 23.16
C ALA A 67 3.82 4.64 23.69
N ASN A 68 3.30 3.42 23.79
CA ASN A 68 4.05 2.25 24.26
C ASN A 68 4.94 1.66 23.17
N TRP A 69 4.49 1.79 21.92
CA TRP A 69 5.16 1.41 20.66
C TRP A 69 4.56 2.26 19.53
N TRP A 70 4.91 1.99 18.27
CA TRP A 70 4.36 2.71 17.11
C TRP A 70 2.82 2.66 17.07
N THR A 71 2.15 3.79 16.92
CA THR A 71 0.69 3.87 16.86
C THR A 71 0.16 5.06 16.07
N GLN A 72 -1.01 4.84 15.44
CA GLN A 72 -1.85 5.85 14.82
C GLN A 72 -3.26 5.90 15.44
N SER A 73 -3.49 5.21 16.56
CA SER A 73 -4.78 5.25 17.25
C SER A 73 -4.88 6.46 18.18
N VAL A 74 -6.11 6.95 18.38
CA VAL A 74 -6.38 8.14 19.19
C VAL A 74 -5.77 8.00 20.60
N PRO A 75 -5.04 8.98 21.14
CA PRO A 75 -4.38 8.80 22.43
C PRO A 75 -5.35 8.46 23.57
N GLY A 76 -5.07 7.33 24.22
CA GLY A 76 -5.92 6.74 25.26
C GLY A 76 -7.07 5.87 24.77
N SER A 77 -7.22 5.58 23.47
CA SER A 77 -8.31 4.73 22.96
C SER A 77 -8.07 3.22 23.11
N ASP A 78 -6.81 2.80 23.24
CA ASP A 78 -6.41 1.38 23.32
C ASP A 78 -5.10 1.19 24.10
N GLY A 79 -4.63 -0.06 24.18
CA GLY A 79 -3.41 -0.44 24.90
C GLY A 79 -2.09 0.04 24.30
N SER A 80 -2.08 0.70 23.13
CA SER A 80 -0.87 1.35 22.60
C SER A 80 -0.50 2.63 23.36
N TRP A 81 -1.36 3.10 24.28
CA TRP A 81 -1.15 4.30 25.07
C TRP A 81 -1.11 4.01 26.58
N THR A 82 -0.08 4.52 27.26
CA THR A 82 -0.05 4.64 28.73
C THR A 82 -0.45 6.04 29.13
N PHE A 83 -1.52 6.20 29.91
CA PHE A 83 -1.85 7.47 30.55
C PHE A 83 -0.72 7.90 31.49
N LEU A 84 -0.29 9.17 31.40
CA LEU A 84 0.70 9.77 32.28
C LEU A 84 0.06 10.62 33.37
N GLU A 85 -0.62 11.70 32.98
CA GLU A 85 -1.18 12.69 33.90
C GLU A 85 -2.28 13.54 33.26
N ASP A 86 -3.15 14.12 34.10
CA ASP A 86 -4.10 15.15 33.69
C ASP A 86 -3.41 16.52 33.62
N CYS A 87 -3.35 17.12 32.42
CA CYS A 87 -2.67 18.39 32.13
C CYS A 87 -3.32 19.63 32.76
N ASN A 88 -4.34 19.45 33.60
CA ASN A 88 -5.17 20.48 34.23
C ASN A 88 -4.94 20.61 35.75
N SER A 89 -3.98 19.87 36.31
CA SER A 89 -3.68 19.86 37.74
C SER A 89 -2.82 21.05 38.18
N SER A 90 -3.45 22.16 38.55
CA SER A 90 -2.77 23.28 39.20
C SER A 90 -2.30 22.90 40.60
N SER A 91 -0.99 22.85 40.80
CA SER A 91 -0.35 22.63 42.11
C SER A 91 -0.80 23.68 43.14
N SER A 92 -1.43 23.25 44.24
CA SER A 92 -1.81 24.14 45.34
C SER A 92 -1.10 23.77 46.64
N SER A 93 -0.02 24.50 46.93
CA SER A 93 0.63 24.51 48.24
C SER A 93 -0.26 25.20 49.28
N SER A 94 -0.53 24.51 50.40
CA SER A 94 -0.74 25.04 51.75
C SER A 94 -1.61 26.30 51.99
N SER A 95 -2.58 26.11 52.90
CA SER A 95 -2.92 26.95 54.07
C SER A 95 -4.25 27.75 54.12
N SER A 96 -5.06 27.32 55.11
CA SER A 96 -5.89 28.10 56.06
C SER A 96 -7.09 28.99 55.66
N SER A 97 -8.25 28.49 56.10
CA SER A 97 -9.22 29.14 57.00
C SER A 97 -10.39 30.03 56.50
N SER A 98 -11.58 29.58 56.98
CA SER A 98 -12.71 30.35 57.54
C SER A 98 -13.74 31.11 56.67
N SER A 99 -14.94 30.52 56.68
CA SER A 99 -16.23 31.10 57.11
C SER A 99 -17.14 31.91 56.15
N SER A 100 -18.35 31.35 56.00
CA SER A 100 -19.68 31.95 56.21
C SER A 100 -20.37 32.83 55.14
N SER A 101 -21.34 32.18 54.45
CA SER A 101 -22.80 32.39 54.61
C SER A 101 -23.59 33.34 53.68
N SER A 102 -24.88 32.98 53.54
CA SER A 102 -26.03 33.73 52.99
C SER A 102 -26.04 33.92 51.45
N SER A 103 -26.89 33.19 50.71
CA SER A 103 -28.34 33.41 50.46
C SER A 103 -28.58 34.26 49.19
N SER A 104 -29.58 34.07 48.34
CA SER A 104 -30.87 33.36 48.46
C SER A 104 -31.53 33.21 47.07
N SER A 105 -32.53 32.32 46.95
CA SER A 105 -33.75 32.43 46.10
C SER A 105 -33.62 32.61 44.57
N SER A 106 -34.45 31.99 43.72
CA SER A 106 -35.59 31.08 43.94
C SER A 106 -36.12 30.53 42.60
N SER A 107 -36.92 29.46 42.69
CA SER A 107 -38.09 29.15 41.83
C SER A 107 -37.90 28.94 40.30
N SER A 108 -38.49 27.92 39.67
CA SER A 108 -39.37 26.85 40.18
C SER A 108 -39.73 25.83 39.08
N SER A 109 -39.89 24.56 39.46
CA SER A 109 -40.91 23.59 38.99
C SER A 109 -41.02 23.25 37.48
N SER A 110 -41.33 22.02 37.03
CA SER A 110 -41.92 20.84 37.69
C SER A 110 -41.54 19.61 36.83
N SER A 111 -41.05 18.51 37.41
CA SER A 111 -41.81 17.27 37.68
C SER A 111 -42.12 16.40 36.43
N SER A 112 -42.06 15.07 36.45
CA SER A 112 -41.99 14.16 37.61
C SER A 112 -41.63 12.73 37.20
N SER A 113 -41.09 12.01 38.19
CA SER A 113 -41.41 10.61 38.56
C SER A 113 -40.96 9.44 37.67
N SER A 114 -40.45 8.33 38.23
CA SER A 114 -40.13 8.05 39.64
C SER A 114 -39.44 6.69 39.85
N SER A 115 -38.61 6.63 40.91
CA SER A 115 -38.49 5.52 41.88
C SER A 115 -37.95 4.16 41.39
N SER A 116 -37.24 3.35 42.19
CA SER A 116 -37.00 3.35 43.65
C SER A 116 -35.60 2.75 43.89
N SER A 117 -34.78 3.23 44.85
CA SER A 117 -34.74 2.78 46.26
C SER A 117 -34.41 1.27 46.41
N SER A 118 -33.63 0.77 47.37
CA SER A 118 -32.99 1.30 48.60
C SER A 118 -32.30 0.08 49.27
N SER A 119 -31.05 0.07 49.73
CA SER A 119 -30.50 0.66 50.97
C SER A 119 -30.01 -0.43 51.95
N SER A 120 -28.81 -0.25 52.54
CA SER A 120 -28.40 -0.67 53.92
C SER A 120 -28.54 -2.16 54.34
N SER A 121 -27.75 -2.75 55.24
CA SER A 121 -27.04 -2.18 56.40
C SER A 121 -25.94 -3.19 56.83
N SER A 122 -24.67 -2.79 56.98
CA SER A 122 -24.01 -2.47 58.26
C SER A 122 -24.01 -3.55 59.36
N SER A 123 -22.83 -4.07 59.71
CA SER A 123 -22.40 -4.17 61.13
C SER A 123 -20.89 -4.42 61.25
N SER A 124 -20.21 -3.52 61.97
CA SER A 124 -18.80 -3.57 62.37
C SER A 124 -18.57 -4.40 63.64
N SER A 125 -17.41 -5.05 63.78
CA SER A 125 -16.52 -4.81 64.95
C SER A 125 -15.15 -5.51 64.88
N SER A 126 -14.13 -4.71 65.11
CA SER A 126 -12.71 -4.99 65.36
C SER A 126 -12.39 -6.02 66.47
N SER A 127 -11.25 -6.72 66.34
CA SER A 127 -10.15 -6.68 67.33
C SER A 127 -8.89 -7.49 66.94
N SER A 128 -7.72 -6.85 66.99
CA SER A 128 -6.37 -7.32 67.43
C SER A 128 -6.16 -8.83 67.78
N SER A 129 -5.03 -9.50 67.53
CA SER A 129 -3.62 -9.06 67.60
C SER A 129 -2.59 -10.11 67.10
N SER A 130 -1.36 -9.66 66.82
CA SER A 130 -0.07 -10.38 66.99
C SER A 130 0.25 -11.65 66.17
N GLY A 131 1.36 -11.60 65.41
CA GLY A 131 2.08 -12.76 64.87
C GLY A 131 2.82 -12.41 63.58
N GLY A 132 4.14 -12.65 63.50
CA GLY A 132 4.97 -12.17 62.38
C GLY A 132 5.36 -13.24 61.37
N GLY A 133 5.58 -12.80 60.12
CA GLY A 133 6.58 -13.39 59.22
C GLY A 133 6.23 -14.67 58.46
N SER A 134 5.13 -14.67 57.68
CA SER A 134 5.03 -15.42 56.40
C SER A 134 3.78 -14.96 55.63
N CYS A 135 3.79 -15.07 54.30
CA CYS A 135 2.60 -14.86 53.47
C CYS A 135 1.71 -16.12 53.45
N PRO A 136 0.37 -15.99 53.40
CA PRO A 136 -0.53 -17.14 53.26
C PRO A 136 -0.28 -17.88 51.94
N THR A 137 -0.64 -19.16 51.87
CA THR A 137 -0.66 -19.91 50.61
C THR A 137 -1.87 -19.51 49.77
N TYR A 138 -1.71 -19.49 48.45
CA TYR A 138 -2.78 -19.21 47.49
C TYR A 138 -3.90 -20.26 47.61
N VAL A 139 -5.15 -19.80 47.55
CA VAL A 139 -6.36 -20.63 47.58
C VAL A 139 -7.31 -20.14 46.51
N GLU A 140 -7.55 -20.97 45.50
CA GLU A 140 -8.46 -20.70 44.38
C GLU A 140 -9.88 -20.33 44.84
N GLY A 141 -10.48 -19.32 44.21
CA GLY A 141 -11.78 -18.76 44.60
C GLY A 141 -11.75 -17.85 45.84
N THR A 142 -10.58 -17.56 46.42
CA THR A 142 -10.43 -16.57 47.48
C THR A 142 -10.34 -15.16 46.90
N ALA A 143 -11.04 -14.20 47.51
CA ALA A 143 -10.97 -12.81 47.09
C ALA A 143 -9.62 -12.17 47.48
N TYR A 144 -8.92 -11.62 46.49
CA TYR A 144 -7.58 -11.04 46.63
C TYR A 144 -7.59 -9.62 46.06
N GLN A 145 -7.06 -8.65 46.83
CA GLN A 145 -6.91 -7.27 46.40
C GLN A 145 -5.54 -7.05 45.74
N ALA A 146 -5.45 -6.06 44.85
CA ALA A 146 -4.15 -5.67 44.28
C ALA A 146 -3.19 -5.22 45.40
N GLY A 147 -2.02 -5.84 45.46
CA GLY A 147 -1.04 -5.71 46.54
C GLY A 147 -1.03 -6.88 47.54
N ASP A 148 -2.03 -7.77 47.54
CA ASP A 148 -2.03 -8.96 48.42
C ASP A 148 -0.94 -9.95 48.01
N LYS A 149 -0.21 -10.49 49.00
CA LYS A 149 0.94 -11.38 48.81
C LYS A 149 0.63 -12.81 49.26
N VAL A 150 0.90 -13.77 48.39
CA VAL A 150 0.66 -15.20 48.61
C VAL A 150 1.89 -16.04 48.23
N THR A 151 1.91 -17.29 48.69
CA THR A 151 2.84 -18.33 48.21
C THR A 151 2.10 -19.38 47.38
N ASN A 152 2.66 -19.79 46.24
CA ASN A 152 2.18 -20.93 45.45
C ASN A 152 3.35 -21.59 44.69
N ALA A 153 3.25 -22.88 44.38
CA ALA A 153 4.25 -23.60 43.56
C ALA A 153 5.74 -23.38 43.95
N GLY A 154 6.02 -23.12 45.24
CA GLY A 154 7.37 -22.81 45.73
C GLY A 154 7.86 -21.36 45.53
N GLY A 155 7.07 -20.50 44.89
CA GLY A 155 7.33 -19.06 44.74
C GLY A 155 6.42 -18.19 45.62
N ALA A 156 6.71 -16.89 45.63
CA ALA A 156 5.90 -15.86 46.27
C ALA A 156 5.45 -14.81 45.25
N TYR A 157 4.20 -14.40 45.33
CA TYR A 157 3.50 -13.61 44.31
C TYR A 157 2.65 -12.50 44.94
N GLU A 158 2.57 -11.36 44.27
CA GLU A 158 1.76 -10.20 44.66
C GLU A 158 0.69 -9.96 43.58
N CYS A 159 -0.58 -9.87 43.99
CA CYS A 159 -1.71 -9.64 43.11
C CYS A 159 -1.60 -8.26 42.44
N ILE A 160 -1.79 -8.18 41.13
CA ILE A 160 -1.80 -6.91 40.36
C ILE A 160 -3.19 -6.55 39.83
N VAL A 161 -4.08 -7.54 39.61
CA VAL A 161 -5.45 -7.31 39.13
C VAL A 161 -6.43 -8.13 39.99
N ALA A 162 -7.02 -7.46 40.99
CA ALA A 162 -7.84 -8.09 42.04
C ALA A 162 -8.77 -9.20 41.54
N GLY A 163 -9.71 -8.88 40.64
CA GLY A 163 -10.69 -9.85 40.13
C GLY A 163 -10.12 -11.04 39.34
N TRP A 164 -8.88 -10.96 38.83
CA TRP A 164 -8.23 -12.07 38.13
C TRP A 164 -7.46 -12.96 39.11
N CYS A 165 -6.93 -12.40 40.19
CA CYS A 165 -6.30 -13.14 41.29
C CYS A 165 -7.27 -14.15 41.96
N GLU A 166 -8.57 -13.85 41.98
CA GLU A 166 -9.61 -14.73 42.56
C GLU A 166 -10.01 -15.89 41.62
N THR A 167 -9.76 -15.75 40.31
CA THR A 167 -10.36 -16.59 39.25
C THR A 167 -9.73 -17.99 39.15
N GLY A 168 -8.45 -18.13 39.50
CA GLY A 168 -7.74 -19.41 39.41
C GLY A 168 -7.55 -19.95 37.99
N GLY A 169 -7.36 -21.26 37.88
CA GLY A 169 -7.00 -21.96 36.64
C GLY A 169 -5.87 -21.28 35.85
N ALA A 170 -6.22 -20.62 34.74
CA ALA A 170 -5.28 -19.89 33.89
C ALA A 170 -4.52 -18.77 34.61
N TYR A 171 -5.07 -18.22 35.70
CA TYR A 171 -4.50 -17.12 36.48
C TYR A 171 -3.89 -17.57 37.83
N ALA A 172 -3.76 -18.88 38.08
CA ALA A 172 -3.16 -19.40 39.31
C ALA A 172 -1.66 -19.02 39.40
N PRO A 173 -1.22 -18.31 40.46
CA PRO A 173 0.12 -17.72 40.53
C PRO A 173 1.23 -18.76 40.41
N GLY A 174 2.11 -18.60 39.41
CA GLY A 174 3.24 -19.51 39.17
C GLY A 174 2.93 -20.78 38.38
N GLU A 175 1.67 -21.05 38.03
CA GLU A 175 1.26 -22.32 37.35
C GLU A 175 0.37 -22.11 36.13
N GLY A 176 -0.53 -21.12 36.14
CA GLY A 176 -1.46 -20.86 35.04
C GLY A 176 -0.81 -20.12 33.86
N TRP A 177 -1.11 -20.49 32.61
CA TRP A 177 -0.48 -19.87 31.42
C TRP A 177 -0.65 -18.35 31.30
N ALA A 178 -1.61 -17.76 32.02
CA ALA A 178 -1.90 -16.33 32.09
C ALA A 178 -1.61 -15.72 33.49
N TRP A 179 -0.88 -16.43 34.37
CA TRP A 179 -0.70 -15.99 35.76
C TRP A 179 -0.02 -14.62 35.88
N GLU A 180 0.91 -14.29 34.97
CA GLU A 180 1.65 -13.03 34.94
C GLU A 180 0.77 -11.79 34.70
N TYR A 181 -0.44 -11.98 34.16
CA TYR A 181 -1.42 -10.90 34.00
C TYR A 181 -2.23 -10.62 35.27
N ALA A 182 -2.28 -11.57 36.21
CA ALA A 182 -2.98 -11.43 37.49
C ALA A 182 -2.01 -11.19 38.66
N TRP A 183 -0.78 -11.70 38.59
CA TRP A 183 0.22 -11.62 39.65
C TRP A 183 1.61 -11.28 39.12
N LYS A 184 2.43 -10.66 39.97
CA LYS A 184 3.89 -10.52 39.77
C LYS A 184 4.66 -11.30 40.83
N THR A 185 5.88 -11.74 40.56
CA THR A 185 6.76 -12.35 41.58
C THR A 185 7.20 -11.32 42.63
N THR A 186 7.38 -11.77 43.87
CA THR A 186 7.86 -10.93 44.98
C THR A 186 8.74 -11.73 45.95
N THR A 187 9.62 -11.05 46.69
CA THR A 187 10.49 -11.65 47.71
C THR A 187 10.10 -11.30 49.14
N ASP A 188 9.01 -10.54 49.34
CA ASP A 188 8.60 -9.99 50.65
C ASP A 188 7.95 -11.01 51.60
N CYS A 189 7.98 -12.29 51.25
CA CYS A 189 7.51 -13.40 52.09
C CYS A 189 8.72 -14.05 52.78
N GLY A 190 9.28 -13.36 53.77
CA GLY A 190 10.57 -13.73 54.37
C GLY A 190 10.62 -15.11 55.04
N SER A 191 11.74 -15.82 54.86
CA SER A 191 12.11 -17.01 55.63
C SER A 191 13.59 -16.96 56.01
N SER A 192 13.86 -16.97 57.31
CA SER A 192 15.22 -16.90 57.85
C SER A 192 15.98 -18.21 57.66
N SER A 193 17.19 -18.12 57.10
CA SER A 193 18.06 -19.28 56.85
C SER A 193 18.88 -19.71 58.07
N SER A 194 18.87 -21.00 58.40
CA SER A 194 20.00 -21.65 59.12
C SER A 194 20.08 -23.16 58.90
N SER A 195 21.24 -23.61 58.44
CA SER A 195 21.78 -24.99 58.45
C SER A 195 21.69 -25.66 59.85
N SER A 196 21.81 -26.98 60.03
CA SER A 196 22.64 -27.98 59.33
C SER A 196 22.11 -29.42 59.63
N SER A 197 22.67 -30.57 59.19
CA SER A 197 23.78 -30.96 58.30
C SER A 197 23.73 -32.49 58.08
N SER A 198 24.26 -33.00 56.96
CA SER A 198 24.77 -34.38 56.87
C SER A 198 26.08 -34.48 56.07
N SER A 199 27.05 -35.16 56.68
CA SER A 199 28.39 -35.56 56.21
C SER A 199 28.32 -36.72 55.19
N SER A 200 29.32 -37.05 54.35
CA SER A 200 30.65 -36.47 54.04
C SER A 200 31.33 -37.25 52.87
N SER A 201 32.27 -36.61 52.14
CA SER A 201 33.48 -37.19 51.50
C SER A 201 33.35 -38.54 50.73
N SER A 202 33.28 -38.57 49.38
CA SER A 202 34.39 -38.39 48.39
C SER A 202 35.29 -39.61 48.14
N SER A 203 35.44 -40.02 46.88
CA SER A 203 36.75 -40.12 46.20
C SER A 203 36.63 -40.49 44.70
N SER A 204 37.63 -40.06 43.93
CA SER A 204 37.76 -40.19 42.47
C SER A 204 38.73 -41.31 42.08
N SER A 205 38.57 -41.93 40.89
CA SER A 205 39.68 -42.13 39.94
C SER A 205 39.31 -42.86 38.62
N SER A 206 39.46 -42.14 37.51
CA SER A 206 40.08 -42.54 36.22
C SER A 206 40.14 -44.01 35.75
N SER A 207 39.69 -44.26 34.49
CA SER A 207 40.55 -44.49 33.29
C SER A 207 40.15 -45.64 32.33
N SER A 208 40.42 -45.38 31.05
CA SER A 208 40.86 -46.33 29.98
C SER A 208 39.82 -47.08 29.10
N SER A 209 39.92 -46.81 27.78
CA SER A 209 39.93 -47.74 26.59
C SER A 209 38.92 -48.89 26.44
N SER A 210 38.44 -49.28 25.24
CA SER A 210 38.79 -48.91 23.84
C SER A 210 37.85 -49.59 22.82
N SER A 211 37.80 -49.05 21.57
CA SER A 211 37.50 -49.75 20.27
C SER A 211 36.13 -50.45 20.12
N SER A 212 35.49 -50.61 18.95
CA SER A 212 35.82 -50.53 17.50
C SER A 212 34.47 -50.62 16.72
N SER A 213 34.28 -50.33 15.43
CA SER A 213 35.14 -49.81 14.34
C SER A 213 34.27 -49.45 13.11
N SER A 214 34.89 -48.71 12.16
CA SER A 214 34.76 -48.82 10.68
C SER A 214 33.48 -48.35 9.96
N SER A 215 33.53 -47.67 8.80
CA SER A 215 34.69 -47.08 8.08
C SER A 215 34.27 -46.20 6.88
N SER A 216 35.15 -45.23 6.54
CA SER A 216 35.60 -44.80 5.19
C SER A 216 34.67 -44.01 4.24
N SER A 217 35.15 -43.00 3.47
CA SER A 217 36.47 -42.32 3.43
C SER A 217 36.51 -41.12 2.45
N SER A 218 37.46 -40.19 2.68
CA SER A 218 38.21 -39.36 1.68
C SER A 218 37.44 -38.34 0.80
N SER A 219 37.97 -37.17 0.42
CA SER A 219 39.36 -36.62 0.55
C SER A 219 39.44 -35.09 0.33
N SER A 220 40.33 -34.42 1.08
CA SER A 220 41.23 -33.26 0.79
C SER A 220 40.93 -32.28 -0.38
N SER A 221 41.29 -30.98 -0.32
CA SER A 221 42.54 -30.39 0.23
C SER A 221 42.35 -28.87 0.46
N SER A 222 42.78 -28.27 1.60
CA SER A 222 44.00 -27.42 1.77
C SER A 222 44.19 -26.28 0.75
N SER A 223 44.59 -25.04 1.06
CA SER A 223 45.00 -24.31 2.28
C SER A 223 45.15 -22.81 1.87
N SER A 224 45.49 -21.78 2.66
CA SER A 224 46.25 -21.65 3.93
C SER A 224 46.22 -20.18 4.40
N SER A 225 46.23 -19.92 5.72
CA SER A 225 46.85 -18.77 6.43
C SER A 225 46.48 -17.31 6.04
N SER A 226 46.36 -16.32 6.94
CA SER A 226 46.98 -16.21 8.27
C SER A 226 46.18 -15.32 9.23
N SER A 227 46.30 -15.61 10.52
CA SER A 227 45.85 -14.80 11.64
C SER A 227 46.63 -13.49 11.84
N SER A 228 46.00 -12.45 12.38
CA SER A 228 46.44 -11.89 13.68
C SER A 228 45.38 -10.98 14.30
N SER A 229 45.09 -11.23 15.58
CA SER A 229 44.26 -10.40 16.44
C SER A 229 45.06 -9.23 17.03
N SER A 230 44.38 -8.14 17.36
CA SER A 230 44.90 -7.11 18.27
C SER A 230 43.74 -6.46 19.02
N SER A 231 43.48 -6.96 20.22
CA SER A 231 42.56 -6.33 21.18
C SER A 231 43.27 -5.17 21.88
N SER A 232 42.56 -4.04 22.05
CA SER A 232 42.99 -2.93 22.90
C SER A 232 41.75 -2.19 23.39
N SER A 233 41.32 -2.51 24.60
CA SER A 233 40.26 -1.79 25.31
C SER A 233 40.81 -0.48 25.88
N SER A 234 40.05 0.60 25.74
CA SER A 234 40.26 1.86 26.47
C SER A 234 38.93 2.60 26.58
N SER A 235 38.31 2.53 27.75
CA SER A 235 37.12 3.29 28.09
C SER A 235 37.47 4.73 28.46
N SER A 236 36.72 5.69 27.94
CA SER A 236 36.70 7.07 28.42
C SER A 236 35.37 7.71 28.02
N SER A 237 34.53 8.00 29.00
CA SER A 237 33.21 8.61 28.82
C SER A 237 33.31 10.13 28.73
N SER A 238 32.49 10.74 27.88
CA SER A 238 32.11 12.17 27.95
C SER A 238 30.80 12.38 27.22
N SER A 239 29.79 12.86 27.95
CA SER A 239 28.43 13.07 27.45
C SER A 239 28.33 14.31 26.57
N SER A 240 27.52 14.26 25.52
CA SER A 240 26.94 15.45 24.87
C SER A 240 25.59 15.06 24.26
N SER A 241 24.54 15.72 24.71
CA SER A 241 23.16 15.47 24.30
C SER A 241 22.78 16.29 23.07
N SER A 242 22.22 15.63 22.05
CA SER A 242 21.65 16.28 20.87
C SER A 242 20.50 15.46 20.29
N SER A 243 19.29 16.02 20.42
CA SER A 243 18.14 15.91 19.50
C SER A 243 17.91 14.57 18.80
N SER A 244 17.08 13.72 19.41
CA SER A 244 16.59 12.47 18.80
C SER A 244 15.66 12.74 17.62
N GLY A 245 16.15 12.61 16.39
CA GLY A 245 15.33 12.19 15.25
C GLY A 245 15.51 10.69 15.06
N GLY A 246 14.45 9.89 15.20
CA GLY A 246 14.54 8.43 15.16
C GLY A 246 15.13 7.94 13.83
N SER A 247 16.33 7.36 13.86
CA SER A 247 16.95 6.79 12.67
C SER A 247 16.47 5.37 12.44
N VAL A 248 16.13 5.06 11.19
CA VAL A 248 15.50 3.82 10.68
C VAL A 248 16.30 2.51 10.89
N ASP A 249 17.46 2.56 11.56
CA ASP A 249 18.30 1.40 11.88
C ASP A 249 18.57 1.22 13.40
N GLU A 250 18.14 2.15 14.27
CA GLU A 250 18.55 2.17 15.70
C GLU A 250 18.09 0.93 16.49
N LEU A 251 16.94 0.33 16.17
CA LEU A 251 16.37 -0.80 16.93
C LEU A 251 17.08 -2.13 16.64
N CYS A 252 17.83 -2.22 15.54
CA CYS A 252 18.49 -3.45 15.08
C CYS A 252 20.01 -3.38 15.08
N LYS A 253 20.61 -2.24 15.46
CA LYS A 253 22.05 -1.98 15.36
C LYS A 253 22.94 -3.00 16.08
N ASP A 254 22.41 -3.65 17.12
CA ASP A 254 23.12 -4.62 17.96
C ASP A 254 22.92 -6.09 17.50
N PHE A 255 22.19 -6.32 16.40
CA PHE A 255 21.91 -7.66 15.85
C PHE A 255 22.72 -7.97 14.58
N ASN A 256 22.95 -9.26 14.35
CA ASN A 256 23.68 -9.76 13.19
C ASN A 256 22.82 -9.66 11.91
N VAL A 257 23.32 -8.95 10.88
CA VAL A 257 22.65 -8.86 9.57
C VAL A 257 23.05 -10.03 8.67
N TYR A 258 22.08 -10.80 8.18
CA TYR A 258 22.28 -11.90 7.24
C TYR A 258 23.00 -11.41 5.96
N PRO A 259 24.01 -12.14 5.43
CA PRO A 259 24.40 -13.52 5.75
C PRO A 259 25.44 -13.67 6.87
N ASN A 260 25.73 -12.64 7.67
CA ASN A 260 26.71 -12.71 8.76
C ASN A 260 26.10 -13.38 10.01
N TRP A 261 25.87 -14.69 9.94
CA TRP A 261 25.31 -15.52 11.01
C TRP A 261 25.96 -15.35 12.39
N THR A 262 25.14 -15.43 13.44
CA THR A 262 25.61 -15.53 14.84
C THR A 262 26.62 -16.67 15.05
N GLN A 263 26.40 -17.82 14.40
CA GLN A 263 27.26 -19.01 14.48
C GLN A 263 27.94 -19.35 13.14
N GLY A 264 28.24 -18.34 12.31
CA GLY A 264 29.00 -18.47 11.07
C GLY A 264 28.23 -19.06 9.87
N THR A 265 27.39 -20.09 10.05
CA THR A 265 26.55 -20.65 8.97
C THR A 265 25.13 -21.02 9.40
N PHE A 266 24.73 -20.72 10.64
CA PHE A 266 23.42 -21.08 11.21
C PHE A 266 23.08 -20.19 12.42
N ALA A 267 21.86 -20.33 12.92
CA ALA A 267 21.35 -19.73 14.16
C ALA A 267 20.82 -20.83 15.10
N ASN A 268 21.01 -20.67 16.41
CA ASN A 268 20.43 -21.54 17.45
C ASN A 268 19.14 -20.94 18.04
N ALA A 269 18.40 -21.74 18.81
CA ALA A 269 17.22 -21.27 19.55
C ALA A 269 17.53 -19.99 20.35
N GLY A 270 16.81 -18.90 20.08
CA GLY A 270 16.97 -17.59 20.70
C GLY A 270 17.94 -16.62 20.01
N ASP A 271 18.74 -17.07 19.04
CA ASP A 271 19.60 -16.17 18.24
C ASP A 271 18.73 -15.21 17.42
N ILE A 272 19.14 -13.93 17.34
CA ILE A 272 18.44 -12.90 16.56
C ILE A 272 19.26 -12.54 15.32
N MET A 273 18.63 -12.58 14.16
CA MET A 273 19.21 -12.25 12.86
C MET A 273 18.34 -11.21 12.14
N VAL A 274 18.97 -10.21 11.52
CA VAL A 274 18.30 -9.18 10.73
C VAL A 274 18.35 -9.53 9.24
N TYR A 275 17.21 -9.44 8.57
CA TYR A 275 17.05 -9.62 7.13
C TYR A 275 15.92 -8.70 6.61
N ASP A 276 16.12 -8.04 5.47
CA ASP A 276 15.16 -7.12 4.83
C ASP A 276 14.48 -6.10 5.78
N ASN A 277 15.30 -5.42 6.60
CA ASN A 277 14.88 -4.47 7.66
C ASN A 277 14.01 -5.06 8.79
N ILE A 278 14.04 -6.39 8.98
CA ILE A 278 13.29 -7.10 10.02
C ILE A 278 14.25 -7.97 10.84
N ALA A 279 14.16 -7.87 12.16
CA ALA A 279 14.79 -8.81 13.07
C ALA A 279 13.89 -10.05 13.26
N TYR A 280 14.50 -11.22 13.21
CA TYR A 280 13.86 -12.52 13.44
C TYR A 280 14.61 -13.27 14.53
N SER A 281 13.89 -13.94 15.44
CA SER A 281 14.47 -14.84 16.43
C SER A 281 14.26 -16.29 16.03
N ALA A 282 15.32 -17.09 16.07
CA ALA A 282 15.25 -18.51 15.73
C ALA A 282 14.53 -19.30 16.84
N LYS A 283 13.52 -20.10 16.49
CA LYS A 283 12.77 -20.96 17.43
C LYS A 283 13.62 -22.15 17.90
N TYR A 284 14.42 -22.69 16.99
CA TYR A 284 15.32 -23.82 17.18
C TYR A 284 16.53 -23.67 16.25
N TYR A 285 17.40 -24.68 16.19
CA TYR A 285 18.49 -24.71 15.22
C TYR A 285 17.96 -24.52 13.79
N THR A 286 18.49 -23.54 13.07
CA THR A 286 18.13 -23.29 11.67
C THR A 286 19.30 -22.73 10.87
N ALA A 287 19.34 -23.06 9.58
CA ALA A 287 20.29 -22.54 8.60
C ALA A 287 19.57 -21.91 7.39
N THR A 288 18.25 -21.69 7.48
CA THR A 288 17.42 -21.07 6.44
C THR A 288 17.35 -19.57 6.63
N ILE A 289 17.16 -18.81 5.54
CA ILE A 289 17.22 -17.34 5.55
C ILE A 289 16.29 -16.78 6.65
N PRO A 290 16.70 -15.77 7.44
CA PRO A 290 15.86 -15.27 8.53
C PRO A 290 14.47 -14.86 8.07
N GLY A 291 13.45 -15.49 8.65
CA GLY A 291 12.05 -15.28 8.29
C GLY A 291 11.56 -16.05 7.06
N SER A 292 12.32 -16.98 6.48
CA SER A 292 11.88 -17.72 5.28
C SER A 292 10.95 -18.90 5.55
N ASP A 293 10.82 -19.36 6.79
CA ASP A 293 10.05 -20.55 7.16
C ASP A 293 9.61 -20.58 8.63
N ASP A 294 9.03 -21.70 9.05
CA ASP A 294 8.54 -21.94 10.40
C ASP A 294 9.62 -21.96 11.49
N SER A 295 10.92 -22.02 11.15
CA SER A 295 12.00 -22.04 12.14
C SER A 295 12.26 -20.67 12.78
N TRP A 296 11.64 -19.62 12.24
CA TRP A 296 11.79 -18.24 12.69
C TRP A 296 10.51 -17.71 13.35
N ASN A 297 10.69 -16.86 14.37
CA ASN A 297 9.70 -15.91 14.85
C ASN A 297 10.05 -14.52 14.33
N HIS A 298 9.04 -13.72 14.02
CA HIS A 298 9.22 -12.26 13.91
C HIS A 298 9.62 -11.70 15.28
N HIS A 299 10.65 -10.84 15.32
CA HIS A 299 11.08 -10.17 16.55
C HIS A 299 10.65 -8.70 16.56
N LEU A 300 11.08 -7.91 15.57
CA LEU A 300 10.66 -6.51 15.35
C LEU A 300 11.03 -6.04 13.93
N ASN A 301 10.37 -5.00 13.41
CA ASN A 301 10.87 -4.28 12.25
C ASN A 301 11.87 -3.21 12.72
N CYS A 302 13.00 -3.08 12.05
CA CYS A 302 14.14 -2.27 12.51
C CYS A 302 13.89 -0.75 12.51
N ASP A 303 12.88 -0.33 11.75
CA ASP A 303 12.36 1.04 11.67
C ASP A 303 11.23 1.33 12.68
N GLY A 304 10.85 0.36 13.50
CA GLY A 304 9.81 0.50 14.53
C GLY A 304 8.38 0.30 14.04
N THR A 305 8.17 -0.01 12.75
CA THR A 305 6.84 -0.37 12.24
C THR A 305 6.31 -1.66 12.89
N LEU A 306 4.97 -1.81 12.91
CA LEU A 306 4.31 -2.90 13.64
C LEU A 306 4.67 -4.29 13.08
N PRO A 307 4.79 -5.32 13.96
CA PRO A 307 4.90 -6.71 13.53
C PRO A 307 3.88 -7.12 12.48
N GLY A 308 4.37 -7.77 11.42
CA GLY A 308 3.54 -8.20 10.29
C GLY A 308 3.11 -7.09 9.33
N ALA A 309 3.50 -5.82 9.54
CA ALA A 309 3.35 -4.77 8.53
C ALA A 309 4.62 -4.66 7.65
N ALA A 310 4.48 -4.02 6.49
CA ALA A 310 5.61 -3.71 5.61
C ALA A 310 6.59 -2.73 6.30
N PRO A 311 7.91 -3.02 6.30
CA PRO A 311 8.92 -2.07 6.77
C PRO A 311 8.89 -0.74 6.00
N LEU A 312 9.31 0.34 6.64
CA LEU A 312 9.42 1.68 6.05
C LEU A 312 10.44 1.72 4.89
N LEU A 313 11.50 0.92 4.98
CA LEU A 313 12.53 0.75 3.94
C LEU A 313 12.34 -0.54 3.11
N SER A 314 11.09 -0.89 2.82
CA SER A 314 10.73 -2.02 1.94
C SER A 314 10.42 -1.58 0.50
N MET A 315 10.33 -2.56 -0.40
CA MET A 315 9.90 -2.32 -1.79
C MET A 315 8.48 -1.73 -1.80
N ARG A 316 8.31 -0.55 -2.39
CA ARG A 316 6.97 0.03 -2.56
C ARG A 316 6.11 -0.82 -3.50
N ASN A 317 4.83 -0.91 -3.15
CA ASN A 317 3.76 -1.39 -4.02
C ASN A 317 2.63 -0.34 -3.95
N PRO A 318 2.80 0.80 -4.66
CA PRO A 318 1.88 1.93 -4.53
C PRO A 318 0.53 1.59 -5.19
N LYS A 319 -0.56 2.06 -4.58
CA LYS A 319 -1.93 1.79 -5.03
C LYS A 319 -2.30 2.54 -6.32
N ASP A 320 -1.70 3.71 -6.48
CA ASP A 320 -1.84 4.66 -7.59
C ASP A 320 -0.45 4.97 -8.16
N PRO A 321 -0.32 5.31 -9.45
CA PRO A 321 0.98 5.66 -10.03
C PRO A 321 1.47 7.04 -9.57
N VAL A 322 2.78 7.27 -9.68
CA VAL A 322 3.35 8.60 -9.45
C VAL A 322 2.85 9.57 -10.51
N SER A 323 2.35 10.74 -10.09
CA SER A 323 1.88 11.77 -11.01
C SER A 323 3.01 12.28 -11.91
N LEU A 324 2.82 12.15 -13.24
CA LEU A 324 3.82 12.54 -14.25
C LEU A 324 3.67 13.99 -14.72
N LYS A 325 2.95 14.81 -13.94
CA LYS A 325 2.69 16.21 -14.25
C LYS A 325 3.82 17.12 -13.80
N VAL A 326 4.76 17.37 -14.71
CA VAL A 326 5.93 18.24 -14.45
C VAL A 326 5.72 19.64 -15.03
N PRO A 327 5.84 20.73 -14.23
CA PRO A 327 5.77 22.10 -14.74
C PRO A 327 6.77 22.35 -15.87
N GLY A 328 6.31 22.99 -16.95
CA GLY A 328 7.13 23.29 -18.13
C GLY A 328 7.22 22.15 -19.16
N TRP A 329 6.61 21.00 -18.90
CA TRP A 329 6.55 19.85 -19.83
C TRP A 329 5.12 19.62 -20.34
N PRO A 330 4.95 19.08 -21.56
CA PRO A 330 3.62 18.83 -22.14
C PRO A 330 2.96 17.60 -21.52
N ASN A 331 1.65 17.45 -21.74
CA ASN A 331 0.88 16.25 -21.37
C ASN A 331 1.10 15.08 -22.34
N TYR A 332 2.35 14.70 -22.56
CA TYR A 332 2.70 13.43 -23.20
C TYR A 332 4.14 13.04 -22.87
N VAL A 333 4.46 11.74 -22.96
CA VAL A 333 5.83 11.25 -22.74
C VAL A 333 6.76 11.87 -23.77
N VAL A 334 7.71 12.72 -23.36
CA VAL A 334 8.58 13.40 -24.32
C VAL A 334 9.70 12.48 -24.79
N ALA A 335 9.98 12.47 -26.09
CA ALA A 335 11.21 11.94 -26.67
C ALA A 335 11.97 13.09 -27.33
N ALA A 336 13.17 13.42 -26.86
CA ALA A 336 13.92 14.58 -27.31
C ALA A 336 15.43 14.35 -27.33
N THR A 337 16.15 15.11 -28.16
CA THR A 337 17.62 15.22 -28.17
C THR A 337 18.08 16.37 -27.29
N ALA A 338 19.36 16.42 -26.90
CA ALA A 338 19.93 17.58 -26.21
C ALA A 338 19.70 18.94 -26.92
N ALA A 339 19.59 18.97 -28.26
CA ALA A 339 19.33 20.20 -29.00
C ALA A 339 17.83 20.61 -29.04
N SER A 340 16.91 19.66 -28.87
CA SER A 340 15.46 19.92 -28.80
C SER A 340 14.93 20.02 -27.36
N ALA A 341 15.63 19.46 -26.39
CA ALA A 341 15.34 19.55 -24.95
C ALA A 341 15.81 20.88 -24.33
N THR A 342 15.40 22.02 -24.89
CA THR A 342 15.78 23.37 -24.40
C THR A 342 15.33 23.68 -22.96
N GLN A 343 14.54 22.76 -22.38
CA GLN A 343 13.99 22.80 -21.03
C GLN A 343 14.94 22.26 -19.95
N VAL A 344 16.16 21.81 -20.27
CA VAL A 344 17.12 21.27 -19.28
C VAL A 344 18.30 22.23 -19.02
N VAL A 345 18.79 22.24 -17.77
CA VAL A 345 20.03 22.90 -17.33
C VAL A 345 20.81 21.92 -16.45
N ASP A 346 21.96 21.45 -16.91
CA ASP A 346 22.80 20.51 -16.16
C ASP A 346 23.72 21.23 -15.16
N VAL A 347 23.86 20.64 -13.98
CA VAL A 347 24.69 21.13 -12.87
C VAL A 347 25.53 19.97 -12.35
N THR A 348 26.85 20.16 -12.26
CA THR A 348 27.78 19.12 -11.80
C THR A 348 28.08 19.24 -10.31
N ALA A 349 27.63 18.28 -9.52
CA ALA A 349 28.04 18.05 -8.15
C ALA A 349 29.08 16.90 -8.12
N SER A 350 30.32 17.20 -7.69
CA SER A 350 31.41 16.21 -7.72
C SER A 350 32.08 15.98 -6.37
N VAL A 351 32.49 14.74 -6.11
CA VAL A 351 33.35 14.33 -4.98
C VAL A 351 34.62 15.18 -4.92
N SER A 352 35.19 15.53 -6.08
CA SER A 352 36.40 16.38 -6.14
C SER A 352 36.18 17.77 -5.52
N SER A 353 34.95 18.31 -5.55
CA SER A 353 34.62 19.62 -4.97
C SER A 353 34.62 19.62 -3.44
N THR A 354 34.35 18.48 -2.79
CA THR A 354 34.31 18.39 -1.32
C THR A 354 35.69 18.31 -0.66
N SER A 355 36.76 18.28 -1.47
CA SER A 355 38.15 18.18 -1.01
C SER A 355 38.67 19.41 -0.25
N SER A 356 38.04 20.58 -0.41
CA SER A 356 38.36 21.80 0.34
C SER A 356 37.22 22.80 0.31
N VAL A 357 37.16 23.70 1.31
CA VAL A 357 36.17 24.80 1.36
C VAL A 357 36.19 25.63 0.07
N THR A 358 37.36 25.99 -0.43
CA THR A 358 37.49 26.79 -1.66
C THR A 358 36.94 26.08 -2.90
N ALA A 359 37.17 24.77 -3.03
CA ALA A 359 36.63 23.99 -4.15
C ALA A 359 35.10 23.85 -4.05
N LEU A 360 34.58 23.66 -2.83
CA LEU A 360 33.15 23.56 -2.58
C LEU A 360 32.42 24.90 -2.79
N THR A 361 33.01 26.02 -2.36
CA THR A 361 32.52 27.38 -2.65
C THR A 361 32.42 27.59 -4.16
N GLY A 362 33.45 27.27 -4.94
CA GLY A 362 33.40 27.39 -6.41
C GLY A 362 32.31 26.51 -7.06
N ALA A 363 32.03 25.33 -6.51
CA ALA A 363 30.94 24.48 -6.97
C ALA A 363 29.55 25.08 -6.63
N PHE A 364 29.39 25.64 -5.43
CA PHE A 364 28.16 26.36 -5.06
C PHE A 364 27.96 27.64 -5.89
N GLU A 365 29.01 28.41 -6.16
CA GLU A 365 28.97 29.58 -7.07
C GLU A 365 28.46 29.19 -8.47
N ALA A 366 28.93 28.06 -9.01
CA ALA A 366 28.45 27.53 -10.29
C ALA A 366 26.97 27.11 -10.23
N ALA A 367 26.55 26.43 -9.16
CA ALA A 367 25.15 26.06 -8.95
C ALA A 367 24.23 27.29 -8.79
N ILE A 368 24.69 28.35 -8.12
CA ILE A 368 23.98 29.63 -7.99
C ILE A 368 23.83 30.32 -9.36
N ALA A 369 24.87 30.33 -10.19
CA ALA A 369 24.80 30.87 -11.54
C ALA A 369 23.80 30.10 -12.44
N ALA A 370 23.75 28.77 -12.29
CA ALA A 370 22.74 27.94 -12.95
C ALA A 370 21.31 28.27 -12.44
N ALA A 371 21.13 28.39 -11.12
CA ALA A 371 19.84 28.74 -10.52
C ALA A 371 19.31 30.09 -11.04
N GLN A 372 20.18 31.11 -11.08
CA GLN A 372 19.84 32.45 -11.58
C GLN A 372 19.48 32.49 -13.08
N THR A 373 19.83 31.46 -13.85
CA THR A 373 19.55 31.37 -15.30
C THR A 373 18.53 30.29 -15.69
N ALA A 374 18.10 29.44 -14.75
CA ALA A 374 17.16 28.35 -14.99
C ALA A 374 15.74 28.84 -15.40
N GLY A 375 15.23 29.89 -14.76
CA GLY A 375 13.89 30.42 -15.05
C GLY A 375 12.78 29.40 -14.73
N THR A 376 12.17 28.82 -15.76
CA THR A 376 11.15 27.75 -15.65
C THR A 376 11.65 26.40 -16.19
N LYS A 377 12.96 26.27 -16.43
CA LYS A 377 13.57 25.03 -16.90
C LYS A 377 13.69 24.00 -15.78
N THR A 378 13.89 22.75 -16.17
CA THR A 378 14.31 21.66 -15.31
C THR A 378 15.83 21.73 -15.09
N VAL A 379 16.27 21.73 -13.83
CA VAL A 379 17.68 21.62 -13.44
C VAL A 379 17.98 20.16 -13.07
N VAL A 380 19.03 19.58 -13.66
CA VAL A 380 19.51 18.24 -13.34
C VAL A 380 20.85 18.35 -12.61
N ILE A 381 20.91 17.87 -11.38
CA ILE A 381 22.11 17.84 -10.56
C ILE A 381 22.74 16.45 -10.71
N GLY A 382 23.74 16.34 -11.58
CA GLY A 382 24.47 15.10 -11.87
C GLY A 382 25.94 15.16 -11.46
N GLY A 383 26.70 14.11 -11.76
CA GLY A 383 28.11 13.97 -11.38
C GLY A 383 28.35 12.84 -10.37
N ASP A 384 29.61 12.68 -9.93
CA ASP A 384 30.02 11.52 -9.13
C ASP A 384 29.66 11.61 -7.64
N LEU A 385 29.16 12.75 -7.15
CA LEU A 385 28.86 12.94 -5.73
C LEU A 385 27.74 12.03 -5.22
N LEU A 386 26.59 11.99 -5.89
CA LEU A 386 25.44 11.19 -5.41
C LEU A 386 25.69 9.70 -5.58
N ASP A 387 26.29 9.27 -6.69
CA ASP A 387 26.67 7.86 -6.89
C ASP A 387 27.67 7.39 -5.79
N SER A 388 28.61 8.24 -5.38
CA SER A 388 29.50 7.96 -4.24
C SER A 388 28.72 7.83 -2.93
N ILE A 389 27.77 8.73 -2.67
CA ILE A 389 26.89 8.69 -1.48
C ILE A 389 26.01 7.42 -1.46
N VAL A 390 25.49 6.98 -2.61
CA VAL A 390 24.72 5.74 -2.72
C VAL A 390 25.59 4.51 -2.43
N ALA A 391 26.86 4.55 -2.83
CA ALA A 391 27.79 3.44 -2.62
C ALA A 391 28.22 3.24 -1.15
N ASP A 392 28.41 4.31 -0.37
CA ASP A 392 28.99 4.21 0.98
C ASP A 392 28.30 5.03 2.07
N LYS A 393 27.12 5.62 1.77
CA LYS A 393 26.36 6.52 2.66
C LYS A 393 27.13 7.78 3.07
N GLY A 394 28.05 8.24 2.22
CA GLY A 394 28.89 9.43 2.42
C GLY A 394 30.10 9.19 3.33
N ALA A 395 30.41 7.96 3.70
CA ALA A 395 31.44 7.64 4.69
C ALA A 395 32.86 8.05 4.25
N SER A 396 33.21 7.88 2.97
CA SER A 396 34.51 8.28 2.41
C SER A 396 34.71 9.78 2.33
N LEU A 397 33.63 10.56 2.34
CA LEU A 397 33.66 12.02 2.21
C LEU A 397 34.04 12.72 3.52
N GLY A 398 33.77 12.08 4.67
CA GLY A 398 34.15 12.59 5.99
C GLY A 398 33.50 13.92 6.36
N THR A 399 34.21 14.74 7.14
CA THR A 399 33.78 16.08 7.55
C THR A 399 34.02 17.10 6.45
N ILE A 400 32.99 17.86 6.09
CA ILE A 400 33.04 18.87 5.02
C ILE A 400 32.48 20.18 5.60
N ASP A 401 33.21 21.28 5.51
CA ASP A 401 32.74 22.58 6.04
C ASP A 401 31.82 23.30 5.03
N VAL A 402 30.59 22.76 4.95
CA VAL A 402 29.50 23.19 4.06
C VAL A 402 29.04 24.60 4.40
N GLN A 403 28.84 24.89 5.69
CA GLN A 403 28.31 26.17 6.16
C GLN A 403 29.20 27.33 5.72
N THR A 404 30.52 27.22 5.97
CA THR A 404 31.51 28.22 5.53
C THR A 404 31.58 28.32 4.02
N ALA A 405 31.53 27.19 3.31
CA ALA A 405 31.62 27.17 1.86
C ALA A 405 30.44 27.88 1.19
N LEU A 406 29.21 27.64 1.66
CA LEU A 406 27.99 28.24 1.10
C LEU A 406 27.82 29.71 1.51
N ALA A 407 28.12 30.06 2.76
CA ALA A 407 28.09 31.45 3.22
C ALA A 407 29.13 32.33 2.51
N SER A 408 30.24 31.73 2.04
CA SER A 408 31.22 32.42 1.19
C SER A 408 30.74 32.60 -0.24
N ALA A 409 29.97 31.64 -0.78
CA ALA A 409 29.45 31.67 -2.15
C ALA A 409 28.27 32.66 -2.34
N THR A 410 27.49 32.96 -1.29
CA THR A 410 26.31 33.82 -1.43
C THR A 410 25.85 34.52 -0.15
N ALA A 411 25.27 35.71 -0.34
CA ALA A 411 24.47 36.43 0.65
C ALA A 411 22.96 36.48 0.29
N GLN A 412 22.55 35.76 -0.76
CA GLN A 412 21.15 35.71 -1.23
C GLN A 412 20.31 34.63 -0.53
N ILE A 413 20.95 33.60 0.02
CA ILE A 413 20.31 32.51 0.77
C ILE A 413 20.25 32.92 2.24
N ASN A 414 19.15 32.56 2.92
CA ASN A 414 18.94 32.88 4.32
C ASN A 414 20.00 32.20 5.22
N ALA A 415 20.76 33.01 5.96
CA ALA A 415 21.82 32.54 6.85
C ALA A 415 21.35 31.56 7.93
N ALA A 416 20.09 31.64 8.38
CA ALA A 416 19.54 30.66 9.33
C ALA A 416 19.42 29.26 8.70
N ASP A 417 19.06 29.18 7.42
CA ASP A 417 18.93 27.92 6.69
C ASP A 417 20.31 27.34 6.35
N ILE A 418 21.31 28.20 6.05
CA ILE A 418 22.71 27.77 5.92
C ILE A 418 23.24 27.18 7.23
N ASN A 419 23.00 27.85 8.37
CA ASN A 419 23.44 27.40 9.70
C ASN A 419 22.74 26.11 10.17
N ALA A 420 21.62 25.72 9.55
CA ALA A 420 20.91 24.48 9.83
C ALA A 420 21.48 23.26 9.08
N LEU A 421 22.33 23.47 8.06
CA LEU A 421 23.00 22.39 7.34
C LEU A 421 24.05 21.69 8.21
N SER A 422 24.22 20.39 8.06
CA SER A 422 25.34 19.65 8.67
C SER A 422 26.67 19.92 7.94
N ASN A 423 27.79 19.65 8.61
CA ASN A 423 29.14 19.78 8.02
C ASN A 423 29.67 18.39 7.59
N ASP A 424 28.94 17.77 6.67
CA ASP A 424 29.17 16.43 6.13
C ASP A 424 28.55 16.30 4.72
N ALA A 425 28.57 15.08 4.17
CA ALA A 425 27.99 14.77 2.87
C ALA A 425 26.47 15.09 2.75
N LYS A 426 25.71 14.94 3.86
CA LYS A 426 24.28 15.30 3.88
C LYS A 426 24.10 16.81 3.73
N GLY A 427 24.92 17.58 4.44
CA GLY A 427 24.94 19.04 4.32
C GLY A 427 25.24 19.51 2.90
N VAL A 428 26.20 18.88 2.20
CA VAL A 428 26.54 19.25 0.81
C VAL A 428 25.33 19.11 -0.09
N VAL A 429 24.64 17.96 -0.08
CA VAL A 429 23.50 17.76 -0.99
C VAL A 429 22.29 18.60 -0.60
N GLN A 430 22.08 18.83 0.71
CA GLN A 430 21.06 19.77 1.20
C GLN A 430 21.37 21.22 0.82
N ALA A 431 22.64 21.62 0.70
CA ALA A 431 23.03 22.94 0.19
C ALA A 431 22.63 23.16 -1.27
N TYR A 432 22.82 22.18 -2.15
CA TYR A 432 22.33 22.25 -3.55
C TYR A 432 20.79 22.38 -3.59
N ASN A 433 20.07 21.56 -2.82
CA ASN A 433 18.62 21.66 -2.69
C ASN A 433 18.16 23.06 -2.21
N LEU A 434 18.89 23.65 -1.26
CA LEU A 434 18.63 24.98 -0.72
C LEU A 434 18.87 26.08 -1.78
N ILE A 435 19.95 25.97 -2.57
CA ILE A 435 20.26 26.87 -3.69
C ILE A 435 19.10 26.92 -4.68
N PHE A 436 18.64 25.78 -5.19
CA PHE A 436 17.58 25.78 -6.21
C PHE A 436 16.21 26.17 -5.65
N ASN A 437 15.85 25.76 -4.42
CA ASN A 437 14.59 26.18 -3.81
C ASN A 437 14.51 27.69 -3.56
N GLN A 438 15.58 28.33 -3.07
CA GLN A 438 15.53 29.77 -2.75
C GLN A 438 15.82 30.66 -3.95
N LEU A 439 16.72 30.26 -4.87
CA LEU A 439 17.17 31.11 -5.97
C LEU A 439 16.53 30.79 -7.32
N ALA A 440 15.94 29.60 -7.49
CA ALA A 440 15.22 29.19 -8.70
C ALA A 440 13.81 28.61 -8.38
N PRO A 441 12.95 29.30 -7.60
CA PRO A 441 11.70 28.73 -7.11
C PRO A 441 10.71 28.30 -8.22
N ASN A 442 10.81 28.88 -9.42
CA ASN A 442 9.98 28.53 -10.58
C ASN A 442 10.57 27.41 -11.46
N ALA A 443 11.81 27.01 -11.22
CA ALA A 443 12.40 25.83 -11.83
C ALA A 443 11.81 24.57 -11.20
N VAL A 444 11.95 23.48 -11.94
CA VAL A 444 11.85 22.11 -11.44
C VAL A 444 13.29 21.65 -11.24
N PHE A 445 13.64 20.97 -10.14
CA PHE A 445 15.00 20.41 -10.02
C PHE A 445 15.01 18.98 -9.49
N GLY A 446 16.07 18.25 -9.83
CA GLY A 446 16.23 16.84 -9.46
C GLY A 446 17.68 16.38 -9.45
N TRP A 447 17.94 15.29 -8.75
CA TRP A 447 19.25 14.64 -8.74
C TRP A 447 19.32 13.48 -9.72
N GLU A 448 20.45 13.34 -10.39
CA GLU A 448 20.72 12.23 -11.32
C GLU A 448 21.32 11.02 -10.59
N LEU A 449 20.81 9.83 -10.93
CA LEU A 449 21.35 8.53 -10.52
C LEU A 449 21.82 7.73 -11.74
N THR A 450 23.01 7.12 -11.67
CA THR A 450 23.51 6.30 -12.78
C THR A 450 22.84 4.93 -12.82
N ILE A 451 22.30 4.54 -13.98
CA ILE A 451 21.91 3.15 -14.28
C ILE A 451 23.19 2.34 -14.52
N GLY A 452 23.74 1.85 -13.41
CA GLY A 452 25.00 1.12 -13.34
C GLY A 452 24.98 -0.30 -13.91
N SER A 453 26.03 -1.07 -13.61
CA SER A 453 26.24 -2.41 -14.17
C SER A 453 25.25 -3.47 -13.67
N PHE A 454 24.46 -3.18 -12.62
CA PHE A 454 23.38 -4.05 -12.17
C PHE A 454 22.38 -4.34 -13.30
N ALA A 455 22.09 -3.37 -14.18
CA ALA A 455 21.13 -3.55 -15.27
C ALA A 455 21.61 -4.58 -16.31
N ASN A 456 22.92 -4.78 -16.45
CA ASN A 456 23.50 -5.82 -17.31
C ASN A 456 23.41 -7.24 -16.70
N GLN A 457 23.09 -7.38 -15.41
CA GLN A 457 22.99 -8.67 -14.72
C GLN A 457 21.62 -9.32 -14.97
N SER A 458 21.53 -10.62 -14.71
CA SER A 458 20.26 -11.34 -14.71
C SER A 458 19.50 -11.02 -13.43
N HIS A 459 18.25 -10.62 -13.57
CA HIS A 459 17.31 -10.35 -12.48
C HIS A 459 16.03 -11.15 -12.76
N THR A 460 15.49 -11.78 -11.73
CA THR A 460 14.33 -12.67 -11.85
C THR A 460 13.01 -11.92 -11.87
N GLY A 461 12.93 -10.82 -11.12
CA GLY A 461 11.75 -9.98 -10.95
C GLY A 461 12.02 -8.72 -10.12
N TYR A 462 10.96 -8.00 -9.71
CA TYR A 462 11.08 -6.71 -9.02
C TYR A 462 11.91 -6.81 -7.73
N ARG A 463 11.70 -7.83 -6.90
CA ARG A 463 12.46 -8.02 -5.65
C ARG A 463 13.97 -8.13 -5.88
N SER A 464 14.40 -8.85 -6.91
CA SER A 464 15.83 -9.01 -7.23
C SER A 464 16.50 -7.67 -7.62
N VAL A 465 15.81 -6.83 -8.42
CA VAL A 465 16.29 -5.47 -8.76
C VAL A 465 16.29 -4.55 -7.53
N TRP A 466 15.27 -4.67 -6.66
CA TRP A 466 15.20 -3.92 -5.40
C TRP A 466 16.42 -4.20 -4.52
N ASN A 467 16.68 -5.49 -4.26
CA ASN A 467 17.80 -5.94 -3.43
C ASN A 467 19.17 -5.59 -4.03
N ALA A 468 19.30 -5.61 -5.36
CA ALA A 468 20.56 -5.36 -6.05
C ALA A 468 20.92 -3.87 -6.22
N ALA A 469 19.94 -2.98 -6.35
CA ALA A 469 20.20 -1.57 -6.66
C ALA A 469 19.20 -0.59 -6.03
N SER A 470 17.90 -0.80 -6.19
CA SER A 470 16.90 0.23 -5.86
C SER A 470 16.84 0.52 -4.36
N LYS A 471 17.08 -0.49 -3.50
CA LYS A 471 17.14 -0.30 -2.05
C LYS A 471 18.29 0.61 -1.64
N ALA A 472 19.50 0.42 -2.19
CA ALA A 472 20.67 1.23 -1.84
C ALA A 472 20.46 2.71 -2.22
N ALA A 473 19.91 2.97 -3.41
CA ALA A 473 19.52 4.31 -3.82
C ALA A 473 18.44 4.89 -2.90
N SER A 474 17.35 4.15 -2.65
CA SER A 474 16.23 4.58 -1.79
C SER A 474 16.68 4.90 -0.35
N ASP A 475 17.48 4.03 0.26
CA ASP A 475 18.07 4.21 1.59
C ASP A 475 18.90 5.51 1.66
N ALA A 476 19.68 5.81 0.61
CA ALA A 476 20.49 7.02 0.53
C ALA A 476 19.62 8.28 0.35
N LEU A 477 18.69 8.28 -0.61
CA LEU A 477 17.76 9.38 -0.85
C LEU A 477 16.93 9.73 0.41
N TYR A 478 16.53 8.70 1.17
CA TYR A 478 15.84 8.86 2.46
C TYR A 478 16.74 9.51 3.52
N LYS A 479 17.93 8.95 3.75
CA LYS A 479 18.85 9.40 4.83
C LYS A 479 19.42 10.81 4.59
N PHE A 480 19.60 11.18 3.33
CA PHE A 480 20.09 12.48 2.90
C PHE A 480 18.96 13.50 2.68
N GLU A 481 17.70 13.07 2.81
CA GLU A 481 16.48 13.90 2.80
C GLU A 481 16.26 14.69 1.51
N LEU A 482 16.76 14.17 0.39
CA LEU A 482 16.78 14.87 -0.90
C LEU A 482 15.40 15.17 -1.47
N TYR A 483 14.39 14.38 -1.08
CA TYR A 483 13.04 14.42 -1.63
C TYR A 483 11.95 14.63 -0.57
N ARG A 484 12.34 15.07 0.65
CA ARG A 484 11.41 15.32 1.77
C ARG A 484 11.71 16.63 2.48
N GLY A 485 10.75 17.11 3.27
CA GLY A 485 10.87 18.37 4.02
C GLY A 485 10.87 19.62 3.13
N ASN A 486 11.27 20.75 3.70
CA ASN A 486 10.99 22.07 3.10
C ASN A 486 11.71 22.38 1.78
N ASN A 487 12.87 21.74 1.55
CA ASN A 487 13.74 21.92 0.39
C ASN A 487 13.81 20.63 -0.47
N ALA A 488 12.74 19.83 -0.50
CA ALA A 488 12.68 18.64 -1.36
C ALA A 488 12.92 18.98 -2.84
N ALA A 489 13.52 18.04 -3.58
CA ALA A 489 13.58 18.09 -5.03
C ALA A 489 12.26 17.65 -5.69
N ASP A 490 12.02 18.13 -6.92
CA ASP A 490 10.77 18.00 -7.66
C ASP A 490 10.71 16.71 -8.51
N ILE A 491 11.84 16.21 -9.03
CA ILE A 491 11.95 15.03 -9.92
C ILE A 491 13.19 14.18 -9.58
N VAL A 492 13.21 12.90 -9.96
CA VAL A 492 14.47 12.12 -10.01
C VAL A 492 14.95 12.03 -11.46
N ALA A 493 16.24 12.29 -11.70
CA ALA A 493 16.86 12.05 -13.00
C ALA A 493 17.62 10.73 -12.99
N PHE A 494 17.72 10.07 -14.15
CA PHE A 494 18.45 8.82 -14.30
C PHE A 494 19.25 8.84 -15.60
N ALA A 495 20.52 8.43 -15.53
CA ALA A 495 21.39 8.35 -16.70
C ALA A 495 21.85 6.93 -16.97
N LYS A 496 21.57 6.39 -18.17
CA LYS A 496 22.35 5.26 -18.70
C LYS A 496 23.54 5.83 -19.47
N THR A 497 24.74 5.67 -18.94
CA THR A 497 25.98 6.12 -19.61
C THR A 497 26.57 5.04 -20.52
N THR A 498 27.54 5.41 -21.35
CA THR A 498 28.34 4.46 -22.15
C THR A 498 29.45 3.76 -21.34
N ALA A 499 29.58 4.01 -20.04
CA ALA A 499 30.57 3.37 -19.18
C ALA A 499 30.26 1.89 -18.91
N THR A 500 28.98 1.52 -18.98
CA THR A 500 28.50 0.12 -18.90
C THR A 500 28.01 -0.36 -20.26
N ALA A 501 28.12 -1.66 -20.51
CA ALA A 501 27.79 -2.26 -21.80
C ALA A 501 26.34 -1.95 -22.25
N ALA A 502 26.13 -1.98 -23.56
CA ALA A 502 24.81 -1.80 -24.16
C ALA A 502 23.82 -2.84 -23.61
N LEU A 503 22.63 -2.39 -23.19
CA LEU A 503 21.59 -3.23 -22.63
C LEU A 503 20.79 -3.92 -23.74
N THR A 504 20.51 -5.21 -23.57
CA THR A 504 19.44 -5.92 -24.31
C THR A 504 18.05 -5.40 -23.92
N ALA A 505 17.00 -5.82 -24.63
CA ALA A 505 15.63 -5.47 -24.28
C ALA A 505 15.24 -5.89 -22.84
N ASP A 506 15.72 -7.05 -22.38
CA ASP A 506 15.51 -7.52 -21.00
C ASP A 506 16.29 -6.71 -19.98
N GLN A 507 17.53 -6.34 -20.30
CA GLN A 507 18.37 -5.52 -19.43
C GLN A 507 17.87 -4.06 -19.32
N TRP A 508 17.20 -3.56 -20.37
CA TRP A 508 16.44 -2.30 -20.28
C TRP A 508 15.24 -2.39 -19.33
N ASP A 509 14.55 -3.54 -19.28
CA ASP A 509 13.48 -3.76 -18.29
C ASP A 509 14.04 -3.69 -16.86
N ASN A 510 15.21 -4.27 -16.59
CA ASN A 510 15.90 -4.15 -15.30
C ASN A 510 16.22 -2.68 -14.95
N GLY A 511 16.70 -1.91 -15.92
CA GLY A 511 16.97 -0.47 -15.76
C GLY A 511 15.69 0.33 -15.46
N LEU A 512 14.60 0.06 -16.17
CA LEU A 512 13.31 0.71 -15.95
C LEU A 512 12.66 0.29 -14.61
N ARG A 513 12.80 -0.97 -14.18
CA ARG A 513 12.37 -1.43 -12.84
C ARG A 513 13.08 -0.66 -11.73
N PHE A 514 14.38 -0.42 -11.86
CA PHE A 514 15.14 0.44 -10.92
C PHE A 514 14.62 1.87 -10.91
N VAL A 515 14.43 2.48 -12.09
CA VAL A 515 13.83 3.81 -12.24
C VAL A 515 12.47 3.88 -11.51
N LYS A 516 11.57 2.91 -11.78
CA LYS A 516 10.25 2.83 -11.14
C LYS A 516 10.35 2.68 -9.63
N GLN A 517 11.14 1.73 -9.14
CA GLN A 517 11.22 1.45 -7.70
C GLN A 517 11.78 2.63 -6.89
N VAL A 518 12.77 3.35 -7.42
CA VAL A 518 13.32 4.54 -6.77
C VAL A 518 12.34 5.72 -6.84
N SER A 519 11.67 5.92 -7.98
CA SER A 519 10.66 6.99 -8.15
C SER A 519 9.36 6.74 -7.37
N ASP A 520 8.90 5.49 -7.27
CA ASP A 520 7.81 5.06 -6.39
C ASP A 520 8.19 5.27 -4.91
N PHE A 521 9.45 5.04 -4.53
CA PHE A 521 9.91 5.21 -3.16
C PHE A 521 9.86 6.67 -2.68
N VAL A 522 10.24 7.63 -3.53
CA VAL A 522 10.20 9.08 -3.23
C VAL A 522 8.94 9.81 -3.71
N GLU A 523 8.04 9.11 -4.42
CA GLU A 523 6.89 9.65 -5.17
C GLU A 523 7.22 10.90 -6.00
N LYS A 524 8.23 10.78 -6.88
CA LYS A 524 8.60 11.85 -7.85
C LYS A 524 8.75 11.29 -9.25
N PRO A 525 8.27 11.99 -10.30
CA PRO A 525 8.37 11.51 -11.67
C PRO A 525 9.82 11.52 -12.15
N ALA A 526 10.11 10.66 -13.13
CA ALA A 526 11.46 10.37 -13.59
C ALA A 526 11.81 11.02 -14.95
N LEU A 527 12.98 11.67 -15.01
CA LEU A 527 13.64 12.08 -16.26
C LEU A 527 14.69 11.02 -16.61
N LEU A 528 14.73 10.54 -17.86
CA LEU A 528 15.64 9.46 -18.28
C LEU A 528 16.56 9.87 -19.44
N SER A 529 17.85 10.02 -19.16
CA SER A 529 18.91 10.33 -20.13
C SER A 529 19.60 9.04 -20.63
N VAL A 530 19.73 8.87 -21.95
CA VAL A 530 20.17 7.61 -22.56
C VAL A 530 21.05 7.77 -23.81
N PRO A 531 21.92 6.79 -24.15
CA PRO A 531 22.78 6.89 -25.31
C PRO A 531 22.01 6.57 -26.59
N THR A 532 22.04 7.46 -27.57
CA THR A 532 21.25 7.38 -28.81
C THR A 532 21.46 6.07 -29.56
N ALA A 533 22.72 5.67 -29.72
CA ALA A 533 23.12 4.45 -30.41
C ALA A 533 22.65 3.16 -29.72
N GLN A 534 22.31 3.21 -28.43
CA GLN A 534 21.81 2.08 -27.65
C GLN A 534 20.28 2.09 -27.54
N ALA A 535 19.68 3.28 -27.40
CA ALA A 535 18.33 3.45 -26.88
C ALA A 535 17.29 3.85 -27.92
N GLY A 536 17.69 4.49 -29.03
CA GLY A 536 16.76 5.05 -30.03
C GLY A 536 15.76 4.01 -30.56
N THR A 537 16.25 2.85 -30.99
CA THR A 537 15.41 1.75 -31.47
C THR A 537 14.66 1.02 -30.34
N TYR A 538 15.16 1.03 -29.09
CA TYR A 538 14.42 0.41 -27.97
C TYR A 538 13.18 1.23 -27.60
N PHE A 539 13.32 2.56 -27.44
CA PHE A 539 12.19 3.39 -27.01
C PHE A 539 11.23 3.73 -28.15
N LEU A 540 11.74 4.01 -29.36
CA LEU A 540 10.94 4.46 -30.49
C LEU A 540 10.65 3.36 -31.54
N GLY A 541 11.18 2.16 -31.35
CA GLY A 541 11.00 1.02 -32.26
C GLY A 541 11.76 1.13 -33.59
N ALA A 542 11.68 0.09 -34.41
CA ALA A 542 11.78 0.21 -35.86
C ALA A 542 10.40 0.47 -36.50
N THR A 543 9.32 0.10 -35.82
CA THR A 543 7.92 0.34 -36.18
C THR A 543 7.15 0.94 -35.00
N SER A 544 5.97 1.52 -35.27
CA SER A 544 5.10 2.08 -34.23
C SER A 544 4.60 1.06 -33.20
N ALA A 545 4.38 -0.19 -33.61
CA ALA A 545 4.04 -1.32 -32.73
C ALA A 545 5.15 -1.70 -31.73
N GLU A 546 6.42 -1.42 -32.05
CA GLU A 546 7.57 -1.80 -31.21
C GLU A 546 7.89 -0.80 -30.10
N ARG A 547 7.37 0.43 -30.20
CA ARG A 547 7.64 1.56 -29.28
C ARG A 547 7.48 1.17 -27.81
N LYS A 548 8.42 1.60 -26.96
CA LYS A 548 8.40 1.40 -25.50
C LYS A 548 8.11 2.68 -24.71
N MET A 549 7.67 3.76 -25.35
CA MET A 549 7.27 5.00 -24.67
C MET A 549 6.17 4.79 -23.61
N ARG A 550 5.18 3.92 -23.87
CA ARG A 550 4.16 3.53 -22.86
C ARG A 550 4.79 2.80 -21.66
N HIS A 551 5.73 1.90 -21.93
CA HIS A 551 6.47 1.14 -20.90
C HIS A 551 7.32 2.07 -20.03
N ALA A 552 7.95 3.09 -20.62
CA ALA A 552 8.65 4.13 -19.89
C ALA A 552 7.70 4.92 -18.96
N ALA A 553 6.53 5.34 -19.46
CA ALA A 553 5.51 6.03 -18.66
C ALA A 553 4.99 5.19 -17.48
N TYR A 554 4.81 3.88 -17.66
CA TYR A 554 4.47 2.97 -16.57
C TYR A 554 5.58 2.86 -15.51
N HIS A 555 6.84 3.03 -15.92
CA HIS A 555 8.01 3.14 -15.05
C HIS A 555 8.30 4.59 -14.59
N ASN A 556 7.24 5.39 -14.47
CA ASN A 556 7.22 6.78 -14.01
C ASN A 556 8.05 7.78 -14.86
N VAL A 557 8.48 7.42 -16.07
CA VAL A 557 9.28 8.31 -16.93
C VAL A 557 8.37 9.27 -17.70
N PHE A 558 8.52 10.57 -17.47
CA PHE A 558 7.80 11.61 -18.21
C PHE A 558 8.55 12.08 -19.47
N ALA A 559 9.88 11.92 -19.51
CA ALA A 559 10.70 12.26 -20.68
C ALA A 559 11.92 11.34 -20.83
N VAL A 560 12.21 10.96 -22.08
CA VAL A 560 13.40 10.24 -22.52
C VAL A 560 14.27 11.17 -23.35
N LEU A 561 15.49 11.44 -22.89
CA LEU A 561 16.46 12.35 -23.49
C LEU A 561 17.61 11.56 -24.13
N PHE A 562 17.89 11.85 -25.40
CA PHE A 562 18.92 11.21 -26.20
C PHE A 562 20.17 12.09 -26.28
N ASP A 563 21.33 11.49 -25.98
CA ASP A 563 22.64 12.16 -25.87
C ASP A 563 23.17 12.84 -27.15
N SER A 564 22.62 12.50 -28.32
CA SER A 564 23.13 12.91 -29.62
C SER A 564 22.05 12.86 -30.69
N GLU A 565 22.30 13.52 -31.82
CA GLU A 565 21.34 13.59 -32.92
C GLU A 565 21.72 12.65 -34.06
N SER A 566 20.71 12.08 -34.72
CA SER A 566 20.88 11.38 -35.99
C SER A 566 19.63 11.51 -36.86
N THR A 567 19.77 11.39 -38.18
CA THR A 567 18.63 11.45 -39.10
C THR A 567 17.59 10.35 -38.81
N ASP A 568 18.04 9.16 -38.40
CA ASP A 568 17.18 8.04 -37.99
C ASP A 568 16.40 8.40 -36.71
N LEU A 569 17.09 8.84 -35.65
CA LEU A 569 16.45 9.24 -34.40
C LEU A 569 15.43 10.38 -34.64
N ASN A 570 15.82 11.43 -35.36
CA ASN A 570 14.95 12.58 -35.60
C ASN A 570 13.72 12.20 -36.43
N SER A 571 13.84 11.22 -37.34
CA SER A 571 12.70 10.66 -38.08
C SER A 571 11.76 9.87 -37.15
N LYS A 572 12.31 9.06 -36.24
CA LYS A 572 11.53 8.31 -35.23
C LYS A 572 10.84 9.22 -34.21
N ILE A 573 11.47 10.32 -33.80
CA ILE A 573 10.85 11.34 -32.93
C ILE A 573 9.70 12.03 -33.67
N ALA A 574 9.89 12.41 -34.93
CA ALA A 574 8.83 13.01 -35.75
C ALA A 574 7.65 12.06 -36.00
N ASP A 575 7.92 10.78 -36.23
CA ASP A 575 6.92 9.72 -36.36
C ASP A 575 6.16 9.48 -35.03
N TYR A 576 6.86 9.49 -33.89
CA TYR A 576 6.23 9.43 -32.57
C TYR A 576 5.32 10.62 -32.28
N ALA A 577 5.73 11.83 -32.69
CA ALA A 577 4.94 13.05 -32.51
C ALA A 577 3.59 13.06 -33.25
N THR A 578 3.32 12.10 -34.14
CA THR A 578 2.00 11.92 -34.77
C THR A 578 0.99 11.19 -33.89
N ALA A 579 1.47 10.41 -32.91
CA ALA A 579 0.66 9.57 -32.02
C ALA A 579 1.38 9.38 -30.68
N THR A 580 1.32 10.42 -29.84
CA THR A 580 1.96 10.49 -28.53
C THR A 580 1.16 9.73 -27.46
N ILE A 581 1.81 9.39 -26.35
CA ILE A 581 1.17 8.76 -25.18
C ILE A 581 0.88 9.86 -24.15
N PRO A 582 -0.40 10.15 -23.79
CA PRO A 582 -0.73 11.14 -22.78
C PRO A 582 -0.26 10.71 -21.38
N LEU A 583 -0.06 11.68 -20.48
CA LEU A 583 0.48 11.43 -19.13
C LEU A 583 -0.57 11.51 -18.03
N TYR A 584 -1.57 12.37 -18.18
CA TYR A 584 -2.65 12.67 -17.24
C TYR A 584 -3.88 13.22 -17.98
N TYR A 585 -5.05 13.27 -17.33
CA TYR A 585 -6.26 13.90 -17.89
C TYR A 585 -6.20 15.43 -17.77
N GLU A 586 -6.59 16.16 -18.81
CA GLU A 586 -6.57 17.64 -18.86
C GLU A 586 -7.94 18.31 -18.76
N GLY A 587 -9.03 17.57 -19.01
CA GLY A 587 -10.39 18.11 -18.92
C GLY A 587 -10.76 18.70 -17.55
N ASN A 588 -11.73 19.63 -17.56
CA ASN A 588 -12.35 20.09 -16.31
C ASN A 588 -12.92 18.85 -15.60
N GLY A 589 -12.49 18.61 -14.36
CA GLY A 589 -12.56 17.31 -13.71
C GLY A 589 -13.96 16.70 -13.58
N ILE A 590 -13.99 15.40 -13.30
CA ILE A 590 -15.20 14.60 -13.05
C ILE A 590 -16.09 15.21 -11.94
N GLY A 591 -15.49 15.99 -11.01
CA GLY A 591 -16.21 16.75 -9.99
C GLY A 591 -16.76 18.11 -10.45
N THR A 592 -17.95 18.48 -9.92
CA THR A 592 -18.72 19.73 -10.08
C THR A 592 -19.80 19.81 -11.18
N SER A 593 -19.90 18.80 -12.05
CA SER A 593 -21.11 18.64 -12.89
C SER A 593 -22.24 17.96 -12.11
N ALA A 594 -23.49 18.27 -12.43
CA ALA A 594 -24.64 17.56 -11.90
C ALA A 594 -24.66 16.10 -12.42
N LEU A 595 -25.10 15.13 -11.61
CA LEU A 595 -25.06 13.70 -11.96
C LEU A 595 -25.76 13.39 -13.29
N THR A 596 -26.87 14.07 -13.54
CA THR A 596 -27.64 14.06 -14.79
C THR A 596 -28.21 15.45 -15.06
N SER A 597 -28.83 15.67 -16.23
CA SER A 597 -29.58 16.90 -16.54
C SER A 597 -30.85 17.08 -15.70
N VAL A 598 -31.35 16.05 -15.00
CA VAL A 598 -32.62 16.07 -14.25
C VAL A 598 -32.38 16.33 -12.75
N ALA A 599 -32.72 17.53 -12.29
CA ALA A 599 -32.41 17.99 -10.93
C ALA A 599 -33.08 17.17 -9.81
N SER A 600 -34.32 16.71 -10.00
CA SER A 600 -35.03 15.85 -9.04
C SER A 600 -34.36 14.49 -8.88
N LEU A 601 -34.00 13.85 -10.00
CA LEU A 601 -33.25 12.59 -10.01
C LEU A 601 -31.91 12.75 -9.27
N ASN A 602 -31.19 13.85 -9.48
CA ASN A 602 -29.92 14.11 -8.78
C ASN A 602 -30.13 14.19 -7.26
N SER A 603 -31.20 14.85 -6.81
CA SER A 603 -31.56 14.91 -5.39
C SER A 603 -31.93 13.54 -4.81
N ASP A 604 -32.68 12.73 -5.56
CA ASP A 604 -33.08 11.37 -5.15
C ASP A 604 -31.87 10.45 -5.05
N LEU A 605 -30.96 10.49 -6.02
CA LEU A 605 -29.73 9.68 -6.04
C LEU A 605 -28.79 10.05 -4.90
N LEU A 606 -28.56 11.35 -4.64
CA LEU A 606 -27.75 11.79 -3.49
C LEU A 606 -28.41 11.41 -2.16
N GLY A 607 -29.74 11.54 -2.05
CA GLY A 607 -30.49 11.16 -0.85
C GLY A 607 -30.52 9.66 -0.56
N ALA A 608 -30.30 8.80 -1.56
CA ALA A 608 -30.33 7.35 -1.42
C ALA A 608 -29.10 6.75 -0.70
N GLU A 609 -28.03 7.52 -0.47
CA GLU A 609 -26.73 7.01 -0.03
C GLU A 609 -26.79 6.10 1.22
N THR A 610 -27.48 6.54 2.27
CA THR A 610 -27.56 5.76 3.52
C THR A 610 -28.29 4.43 3.30
N ALA A 611 -29.37 4.41 2.52
CA ALA A 611 -30.12 3.19 2.21
C ALA A 611 -29.31 2.26 1.28
N MET A 612 -28.66 2.81 0.26
CA MET A 612 -27.84 2.02 -0.66
C MET A 612 -26.65 1.38 0.05
N ASN A 613 -25.89 2.14 0.84
CA ASN A 613 -24.71 1.62 1.55
C ASN A 613 -25.06 0.60 2.66
N ASN A 614 -26.22 0.74 3.34
CA ASN A 614 -26.54 -0.08 4.53
C ASN A 614 -27.66 -1.13 4.32
N GLU A 615 -28.36 -1.12 3.18
CA GLU A 615 -29.47 -2.04 2.92
C GLU A 615 -29.40 -2.73 1.54
N ALA A 616 -28.70 -2.15 0.55
CA ALA A 616 -28.51 -2.77 -0.77
C ALA A 616 -27.09 -3.33 -0.95
N PHE A 617 -26.05 -2.54 -0.66
CA PHE A 617 -24.65 -2.93 -0.86
C PHE A 617 -24.13 -3.75 0.32
N LEU A 618 -24.77 -4.90 0.53
CA LEU A 618 -24.49 -5.83 1.61
C LEU A 618 -23.71 -7.04 1.12
N TYR A 619 -22.80 -7.52 1.96
CA TYR A 619 -22.08 -8.78 1.76
C TYR A 619 -22.42 -9.82 2.82
N GLU A 620 -22.33 -11.09 2.44
CA GLU A 620 -22.65 -12.24 3.27
C GLU A 620 -21.49 -12.57 4.22
N LEU A 621 -21.76 -12.62 5.53
CA LEU A 621 -20.76 -12.97 6.53
C LEU A 621 -20.54 -14.49 6.60
N PRO A 622 -19.31 -14.97 6.87
CA PRO A 622 -18.96 -16.39 6.85
C PRO A 622 -19.76 -17.33 7.78
N ALA A 623 -20.52 -16.78 8.73
CA ALA A 623 -21.39 -17.56 9.62
C ALA A 623 -22.73 -17.97 8.96
N GLY A 624 -23.05 -17.44 7.77
CA GLY A 624 -24.31 -17.62 7.08
C GLY A 624 -25.45 -16.80 7.70
N ASN A 625 -26.41 -16.38 6.87
CA ASN A 625 -27.62 -15.62 7.27
C ASN A 625 -27.37 -14.28 8.00
N GLN A 626 -26.14 -13.78 8.02
CA GLN A 626 -25.79 -12.44 8.52
C GLN A 626 -25.15 -11.64 7.39
N TYR A 627 -25.46 -10.35 7.36
CA TYR A 627 -25.00 -9.43 6.32
C TYR A 627 -24.37 -8.19 6.96
N ALA A 628 -23.40 -7.60 6.27
CA ALA A 628 -22.77 -6.33 6.66
C ALA A 628 -22.60 -5.40 5.45
N PRO A 629 -22.53 -4.07 5.64
CA PRO A 629 -22.21 -3.11 4.59
C PRO A 629 -20.87 -3.42 3.91
N SER A 630 -20.84 -3.43 2.57
CA SER A 630 -19.61 -3.67 1.80
C SER A 630 -18.54 -2.65 2.17
N THR A 631 -17.31 -3.13 2.36
CA THR A 631 -16.13 -2.26 2.53
C THR A 631 -15.54 -1.85 1.19
N VAL A 632 -15.80 -2.63 0.12
CA VAL A 632 -15.28 -2.42 -1.23
C VAL A 632 -16.18 -1.49 -2.06
N TYR A 633 -17.50 -1.66 -2.01
CA TYR A 633 -18.44 -0.97 -2.89
C TYR A 633 -19.23 0.10 -2.13
N LYS A 634 -19.09 1.35 -2.55
CA LYS A 634 -19.76 2.52 -1.97
C LYS A 634 -20.62 3.23 -3.01
N TRP A 635 -21.72 3.82 -2.55
CA TRP A 635 -22.66 4.57 -3.38
C TRP A 635 -22.05 5.85 -3.97
N ALA A 636 -21.19 6.55 -3.22
CA ALA A 636 -20.48 7.74 -3.71
C ALA A 636 -19.62 7.41 -4.95
N ASP A 637 -18.77 6.38 -4.85
CA ASP A 637 -17.96 5.86 -5.95
C ASP A 637 -18.83 5.49 -7.17
N TYR A 638 -20.01 4.88 -6.94
CA TYR A 638 -20.94 4.54 -8.01
C TYR A 638 -21.50 5.78 -8.72
N LEU A 639 -21.91 6.80 -7.96
CA LEU A 639 -22.44 8.04 -8.52
C LEU A 639 -21.38 8.82 -9.31
N GLN A 640 -20.11 8.78 -8.88
CA GLN A 640 -18.99 9.32 -9.64
C GLN A 640 -18.82 8.58 -10.98
N GLY A 641 -18.79 7.24 -10.96
CA GLY A 641 -18.72 6.42 -12.17
C GLY A 641 -19.91 6.62 -13.12
N LEU A 642 -21.13 6.70 -12.57
CA LEU A 642 -22.35 7.00 -13.33
C LEU A 642 -22.28 8.38 -13.99
N SER A 643 -21.84 9.40 -13.26
CA SER A 643 -21.67 10.77 -13.80
C SER A 643 -20.68 10.79 -14.96
N SER A 644 -19.51 10.17 -14.81
CA SER A 644 -18.52 10.05 -15.89
C SER A 644 -19.10 9.35 -17.12
N MET A 645 -19.75 8.21 -16.92
CA MET A 645 -20.28 7.38 -18.01
C MET A 645 -21.48 8.00 -18.73
N HIS A 646 -22.34 8.73 -18.02
CA HIS A 646 -23.52 9.39 -18.59
C HIS A 646 -23.18 10.74 -19.24
N ASN A 647 -22.46 11.60 -18.52
CA ASN A 647 -22.20 12.98 -18.97
C ASN A 647 -21.07 13.08 -19.99
N VAL A 648 -20.01 12.27 -19.83
CA VAL A 648 -18.85 12.25 -20.74
C VAL A 648 -18.92 11.06 -21.68
N GLY A 649 -19.01 9.84 -21.13
CA GLY A 649 -18.95 8.60 -21.88
C GLY A 649 -17.52 8.17 -22.25
N ILE A 650 -17.41 7.01 -22.88
CA ILE A 650 -16.15 6.39 -23.32
C ILE A 650 -16.28 6.02 -24.80
N ALA A 651 -15.25 6.28 -25.61
CA ALA A 651 -15.21 5.93 -27.04
C ALA A 651 -16.42 6.45 -27.87
N GLY A 652 -16.99 7.59 -27.47
CA GLY A 652 -18.20 8.16 -28.08
C GLY A 652 -19.52 7.48 -27.68
N LYS A 653 -19.50 6.45 -26.83
CA LYS A 653 -20.68 5.83 -26.22
C LYS A 653 -20.91 6.38 -24.81
N LYS A 654 -22.16 6.63 -24.45
CA LYS A 654 -22.58 7.09 -23.12
C LYS A 654 -23.50 6.08 -22.46
N LEU A 655 -23.51 6.05 -21.13
CA LEU A 655 -24.53 5.35 -20.35
C LEU A 655 -25.88 6.01 -20.59
N TRP A 656 -26.77 5.28 -21.25
CA TRP A 656 -28.14 5.70 -21.44
C TRP A 656 -28.91 5.55 -20.11
N LEU A 657 -29.58 6.62 -19.70
CA LEU A 657 -30.49 6.66 -18.53
C LEU A 657 -31.90 7.13 -18.92
N PHE A 658 -31.97 8.05 -19.88
CA PHE A 658 -33.17 8.57 -20.53
C PHE A 658 -32.74 9.32 -21.81
N ASP A 659 -33.70 9.65 -22.68
CA ASP A 659 -33.46 10.54 -23.81
C ASP A 659 -33.66 12.02 -23.42
N ASP A 660 -32.90 12.93 -24.04
CA ASP A 660 -33.11 14.38 -23.95
C ASP A 660 -34.33 14.86 -24.77
N ASP A 661 -35.39 14.05 -24.86
CA ASP A 661 -36.65 14.41 -25.51
C ASP A 661 -37.41 15.44 -24.63
N PRO A 662 -37.68 16.66 -25.11
CA PRO A 662 -38.41 17.67 -24.34
C PRO A 662 -39.91 17.37 -24.17
N SER A 663 -40.44 16.36 -24.85
CA SER A 663 -41.84 15.90 -24.69
C SER A 663 -42.04 14.92 -23.52
N VAL A 664 -40.97 14.30 -23.03
CA VAL A 664 -41.00 13.42 -21.86
C VAL A 664 -40.68 14.23 -20.60
N ASP A 665 -41.54 14.13 -19.58
CA ASP A 665 -41.37 14.86 -18.33
C ASP A 665 -40.25 14.28 -17.44
N ASP A 666 -39.72 15.13 -16.57
CA ASP A 666 -38.61 14.80 -15.66
C ASP A 666 -38.92 13.65 -14.69
N ALA A 667 -40.18 13.45 -14.28
CA ALA A 667 -40.54 12.35 -13.40
C ALA A 667 -40.58 11.01 -14.14
N THR A 668 -40.94 11.01 -15.42
CA THR A 668 -40.83 9.84 -16.31
C THR A 668 -39.37 9.54 -16.63
N LYS A 669 -38.55 10.55 -16.97
CA LYS A 669 -37.09 10.40 -17.14
C LYS A 669 -36.41 9.82 -15.90
N ALA A 670 -36.79 10.30 -14.70
CA ALA A 670 -36.28 9.78 -13.44
C ALA A 670 -36.63 8.30 -13.21
N LYS A 671 -37.78 7.81 -13.70
CA LYS A 671 -38.12 6.37 -13.64
C LYS A 671 -37.24 5.55 -14.58
N TYR A 672 -37.07 5.98 -15.84
CA TYR A 672 -36.19 5.29 -16.79
C TYR A 672 -34.77 5.16 -16.21
N ALA A 673 -34.22 6.25 -15.66
CA ALA A 673 -32.91 6.25 -15.02
C ALA A 673 -32.82 5.28 -13.83
N LYS A 674 -33.78 5.35 -12.90
CA LYS A 674 -33.80 4.48 -11.71
C LYS A 674 -33.94 2.99 -12.08
N VAL A 675 -34.68 2.66 -13.14
CA VAL A 675 -34.75 1.29 -13.67
C VAL A 675 -33.45 0.85 -14.34
N ALA A 676 -32.80 1.70 -15.13
CA ALA A 676 -31.48 1.42 -15.72
C ALA A 676 -30.42 1.15 -14.63
N ILE A 677 -30.39 2.02 -13.60
CA ILE A 677 -29.53 1.92 -12.42
C ILE A 677 -29.81 0.62 -11.66
N ALA A 678 -31.07 0.32 -11.36
CA ALA A 678 -31.44 -0.89 -10.65
C ALA A 678 -31.07 -2.15 -11.43
N ALA A 679 -31.26 -2.16 -12.76
CA ALA A 679 -30.91 -3.29 -13.62
C ALA A 679 -29.42 -3.60 -13.57
N PHE A 680 -28.55 -2.59 -13.65
CA PHE A 680 -27.10 -2.76 -13.50
C PHE A 680 -26.71 -3.25 -12.10
N LEU A 681 -27.21 -2.59 -11.06
CA LEU A 681 -26.85 -2.89 -9.67
C LEU A 681 -27.34 -4.27 -9.21
N ALA A 682 -28.48 -4.74 -9.72
CA ALA A 682 -28.98 -6.09 -9.47
C ALA A 682 -27.97 -7.19 -9.85
N GLN A 683 -27.31 -7.01 -11.00
CA GLN A 683 -26.26 -7.91 -11.48
C GLN A 683 -25.00 -7.76 -10.61
N SER A 684 -24.52 -6.53 -10.41
CA SER A 684 -23.41 -6.19 -9.51
C SER A 684 -23.53 -6.84 -8.13
N MET A 685 -24.72 -6.78 -7.54
CA MET A 685 -25.01 -7.35 -6.22
C MET A 685 -24.87 -8.86 -6.18
N LYS A 686 -25.23 -9.56 -7.27
CA LYS A 686 -25.04 -11.01 -7.41
C LYS A 686 -23.59 -11.38 -7.71
N GLU A 687 -22.91 -10.66 -8.61
CA GLU A 687 -21.55 -11.02 -9.04
C GLU A 687 -20.50 -10.81 -7.95
N THR A 688 -20.51 -9.66 -7.27
CA THR A 688 -19.34 -9.19 -6.50
C THR A 688 -19.65 -8.60 -5.13
N ILE A 689 -20.68 -7.76 -5.03
CA ILE A 689 -20.95 -7.02 -3.78
C ILE A 689 -21.30 -8.00 -2.65
N ARG A 690 -22.11 -9.05 -2.93
CA ARG A 690 -22.44 -10.09 -1.95
C ARG A 690 -21.23 -10.83 -1.35
N TYR A 691 -20.08 -10.81 -2.05
CA TYR A 691 -18.83 -11.45 -1.63
C TYR A 691 -17.81 -10.45 -1.07
N ASN A 692 -18.13 -9.15 -1.06
CA ASN A 692 -17.21 -8.06 -0.72
C ASN A 692 -15.89 -8.11 -1.51
N ALA A 693 -15.95 -8.52 -2.77
CA ALA A 693 -14.79 -8.83 -3.60
C ALA A 693 -14.69 -7.88 -4.80
N CYS A 694 -13.52 -7.30 -5.03
CA CYS A 694 -13.20 -6.61 -6.28
C CYS A 694 -12.48 -7.55 -7.24
N ASP A 695 -11.48 -8.26 -6.75
CA ASP A 695 -10.82 -9.36 -7.43
C ASP A 695 -11.62 -10.66 -7.32
N GLU A 696 -11.56 -11.46 -8.38
CA GLU A 696 -12.10 -12.81 -8.46
C GLU A 696 -11.58 -13.72 -7.34
N ASN A 697 -12.50 -14.35 -6.60
CA ASN A 697 -12.17 -15.36 -5.61
C ASN A 697 -11.77 -16.69 -6.30
N ASN A 698 -10.83 -17.44 -5.73
CA ASN A 698 -10.52 -18.79 -6.24
C ASN A 698 -11.67 -19.76 -5.90
N TRP A 699 -12.49 -20.08 -6.90
CA TRP A 699 -13.64 -20.98 -6.84
C TRP A 699 -13.34 -22.37 -7.44
N SER A 700 -12.11 -22.65 -7.85
CA SER A 700 -11.69 -23.89 -8.53
C SER A 700 -11.65 -25.11 -7.59
N ILE A 701 -12.81 -25.53 -7.08
CA ILE A 701 -13.02 -26.76 -6.31
C ILE A 701 -14.01 -27.67 -7.03
N ASN A 702 -13.62 -28.93 -7.25
CA ASN A 702 -14.38 -29.93 -8.03
C ASN A 702 -14.72 -29.49 -9.48
N THR A 703 -13.93 -28.58 -10.06
CA THR A 703 -14.12 -27.95 -11.38
C THR A 703 -13.55 -28.76 -12.56
N GLY A 704 -12.89 -29.89 -12.28
CA GLY A 704 -12.15 -30.69 -13.27
C GLY A 704 -10.69 -30.29 -13.43
N ASP A 705 -10.21 -29.28 -12.69
CA ASP A 705 -8.79 -28.96 -12.57
C ASP A 705 -8.01 -30.10 -11.87
N PRO A 706 -6.67 -30.20 -12.07
CA PRO A 706 -5.86 -31.32 -11.55
C PRO A 706 -5.86 -31.49 -10.01
N VAL A 707 -6.17 -30.42 -9.29
CA VAL A 707 -6.24 -30.36 -7.83
C VAL A 707 -7.20 -29.23 -7.42
N ASN A 708 -7.81 -29.31 -6.23
CA ASN A 708 -8.66 -28.25 -5.70
C ASN A 708 -7.84 -27.02 -5.32
N TYR A 709 -8.37 -25.83 -5.61
CA TYR A 709 -7.73 -24.51 -5.42
C TYR A 709 -6.28 -24.46 -5.96
N PRO A 710 -6.05 -24.81 -7.24
CA PRO A 710 -4.73 -24.70 -7.83
C PRO A 710 -4.32 -23.23 -7.84
N LEU A 711 -3.03 -22.94 -7.64
CA LEU A 711 -2.55 -21.54 -7.70
C LEU A 711 -2.67 -20.97 -9.11
N SER A 712 -2.71 -21.85 -10.11
CA SER A 712 -2.94 -21.52 -11.51
C SER A 712 -4.36 -21.05 -11.86
N SER A 713 -5.28 -20.97 -10.88
CA SER A 713 -6.60 -20.34 -11.06
C SER A 713 -6.49 -18.88 -11.51
N SER A 714 -5.38 -18.18 -11.23
CA SER A 714 -5.10 -16.81 -11.68
C SER A 714 -4.94 -16.66 -13.20
N CYS A 715 -4.79 -17.78 -13.91
CA CYS A 715 -4.76 -17.86 -15.37
C CYS A 715 -6.14 -18.15 -15.99
N GLY A 716 -7.10 -18.58 -15.17
CA GLY A 716 -8.37 -19.10 -15.63
C GLY A 716 -8.93 -20.16 -14.67
N GLN A 717 -10.20 -20.00 -14.31
CA GLN A 717 -10.98 -20.95 -13.51
C GLN A 717 -11.98 -21.69 -14.40
N LEU A 718 -12.58 -22.78 -13.89
CA LEU A 718 -13.59 -23.54 -14.65
C LEU A 718 -13.09 -23.99 -16.05
N GLN A 719 -11.81 -24.39 -16.12
CA GLN A 719 -11.11 -24.79 -17.36
C GLN A 719 -10.94 -23.67 -18.42
N GLN A 720 -11.16 -22.41 -18.06
CA GLN A 720 -10.93 -21.26 -18.94
C GLN A 720 -9.43 -20.89 -19.02
N ASP A 721 -9.06 -20.08 -20.02
CA ASP A 721 -7.73 -19.47 -20.17
C ASP A 721 -7.89 -17.98 -20.48
N TYR A 722 -7.79 -17.14 -19.45
CA TYR A 722 -8.00 -15.69 -19.52
C TYR A 722 -6.93 -14.98 -20.36
N ALA A 723 -5.74 -15.57 -20.52
CA ALA A 723 -4.67 -15.00 -21.33
C ALA A 723 -4.93 -15.19 -22.85
N SER A 724 -5.72 -16.20 -23.21
CA SER A 724 -6.14 -16.46 -24.59
C SER A 724 -7.48 -15.82 -24.97
N TYR A 725 -8.09 -15.02 -24.09
CA TYR A 725 -9.26 -14.21 -24.43
C TYR A 725 -8.89 -13.15 -25.47
N GLY A 726 -9.66 -13.11 -26.56
CA GLY A 726 -9.34 -12.32 -27.75
C GLY A 726 -8.27 -12.92 -28.66
N VAL A 727 -7.94 -14.21 -28.56
CA VAL A 727 -7.20 -14.93 -29.60
C VAL A 727 -8.22 -15.56 -30.57
N ASN A 728 -8.09 -15.28 -31.86
CA ASN A 728 -8.89 -15.93 -32.88
C ASN A 728 -8.46 -17.41 -32.99
N PRO A 729 -9.36 -18.39 -32.74
CA PRO A 729 -8.99 -19.82 -32.70
C PRO A 729 -8.67 -20.41 -34.09
N VAL A 730 -8.95 -19.68 -35.17
CA VAL A 730 -8.68 -20.11 -36.56
C VAL A 730 -7.35 -19.56 -37.08
N THR A 731 -7.07 -18.27 -36.85
CA THR A 731 -5.85 -17.60 -37.34
C THR A 731 -4.70 -17.65 -36.33
N GLY A 732 -5.02 -17.83 -35.03
CA GLY A 732 -4.07 -17.65 -33.94
C GLY A 732 -3.69 -16.19 -33.67
N ALA A 733 -4.30 -15.23 -34.38
CA ALA A 733 -4.02 -13.81 -34.23
C ALA A 733 -4.79 -13.22 -33.04
N ASP A 734 -4.20 -12.17 -32.45
CA ASP A 734 -4.84 -11.39 -31.40
C ASP A 734 -5.85 -10.39 -32.00
N HIS A 735 -6.99 -10.25 -31.32
CA HIS A 735 -7.91 -9.13 -31.49
C HIS A 735 -7.14 -7.80 -31.34
N PRO A 736 -7.39 -6.76 -32.16
CA PRO A 736 -6.56 -5.56 -32.21
C PRO A 736 -6.49 -4.76 -30.89
N TYR A 737 -7.43 -4.95 -29.98
CA TYR A 737 -7.44 -4.36 -28.62
C TYR A 737 -6.98 -5.31 -27.51
N SER A 738 -6.42 -6.48 -27.81
CA SER A 738 -5.88 -7.38 -26.77
C SER A 738 -4.56 -6.82 -26.23
N CYS A 739 -4.47 -6.66 -24.90
CA CYS A 739 -3.22 -6.28 -24.25
C CYS A 739 -2.07 -7.21 -24.71
N PRO A 740 -0.83 -6.72 -24.85
CA PRO A 740 0.31 -7.59 -25.10
C PRO A 740 0.43 -8.65 -23.98
N ARG A 741 0.84 -9.89 -24.31
CA ARG A 741 1.18 -10.87 -23.27
C ARG A 741 2.34 -10.34 -22.44
N ALA A 742 2.18 -10.36 -21.12
CA ALA A 742 3.12 -9.78 -20.16
C ALA A 742 3.72 -10.87 -19.25
N PRO A 743 4.63 -11.72 -19.75
CA PRO A 743 5.29 -12.76 -18.93
C PRO A 743 6.01 -12.17 -17.71
N LYS A 744 6.43 -10.91 -17.83
CA LYS A 744 7.13 -10.15 -16.78
C LYS A 744 6.23 -9.48 -15.74
N MET A 745 4.91 -9.69 -15.81
CA MET A 745 3.94 -9.11 -14.86
C MET A 745 4.05 -9.78 -13.49
N GLU A 746 4.15 -8.97 -12.44
CA GLU A 746 4.08 -9.38 -11.04
C GLU A 746 2.88 -8.65 -10.41
N VAL A 747 1.81 -9.39 -10.11
CA VAL A 747 0.54 -8.80 -9.63
C VAL A 747 -0.18 -9.76 -8.69
N MET A 748 -0.85 -9.22 -7.67
CA MET A 748 -1.66 -9.96 -6.71
C MET A 748 -3.04 -9.33 -6.54
N ALA A 749 -4.03 -10.17 -6.29
CA ALA A 749 -5.37 -9.76 -5.87
C ALA A 749 -5.32 -9.14 -4.47
N THR A 750 -6.19 -8.16 -4.25
CA THR A 750 -6.35 -7.43 -2.98
C THR A 750 -7.54 -7.90 -2.17
N THR A 751 -8.57 -8.46 -2.82
CA THR A 751 -9.68 -9.14 -2.15
C THR A 751 -9.61 -10.66 -2.35
N HIS A 752 -10.24 -11.39 -1.45
CA HIS A 752 -10.36 -12.85 -1.47
C HIS A 752 -11.59 -13.26 -0.64
N ALA A 753 -11.95 -14.54 -0.66
CA ALA A 753 -13.08 -15.03 0.13
C ALA A 753 -12.74 -15.04 1.64
N GLY A 754 -13.72 -14.73 2.49
CA GLY A 754 -13.51 -14.56 3.94
C GLY A 754 -13.82 -15.78 4.83
N TRP A 755 -14.11 -16.96 4.25
CA TRP A 755 -14.52 -18.15 4.99
C TRP A 755 -13.34 -18.94 5.61
N TYR A 756 -13.64 -19.90 6.49
CA TYR A 756 -12.61 -20.61 7.26
C TYR A 756 -11.71 -21.48 6.35
N GLY A 757 -10.44 -21.09 6.21
CA GLY A 757 -9.50 -21.75 5.29
C GLY A 757 -9.55 -21.26 3.86
N ALA A 758 -10.25 -20.15 3.59
CA ALA A 758 -10.42 -19.60 2.25
C ALA A 758 -9.09 -19.47 1.47
N PRO A 759 -9.11 -19.69 0.14
CA PRO A 759 -7.95 -19.52 -0.71
C PRO A 759 -7.26 -18.18 -0.54
N ALA A 760 -5.93 -18.20 -0.60
CA ALA A 760 -5.12 -17.01 -0.73
C ALA A 760 -5.56 -16.18 -1.95
N PRO A 761 -5.30 -14.84 -1.93
CA PRO A 761 -5.49 -14.00 -3.10
C PRO A 761 -4.78 -14.56 -4.34
N LEU A 762 -5.43 -14.45 -5.49
CA LEU A 762 -4.86 -14.84 -6.79
C LEU A 762 -3.58 -14.03 -7.07
N PHE A 763 -2.66 -14.63 -7.84
CA PHE A 763 -1.45 -13.93 -8.26
C PHE A 763 -0.86 -14.40 -9.59
N ALA A 764 -0.07 -13.55 -10.21
CA ALA A 764 0.79 -13.89 -11.34
C ALA A 764 2.21 -13.35 -11.11
N ALA A 765 3.20 -14.09 -11.59
CA ALA A 765 4.62 -13.74 -11.53
C ALA A 765 5.40 -14.50 -12.64
N PRO A 766 6.58 -14.02 -13.04
CA PRO A 766 7.45 -14.71 -13.99
C PRO A 766 7.95 -16.06 -13.46
N ASP A 767 8.18 -17.02 -14.35
CA ASP A 767 8.77 -18.32 -13.99
C ASP A 767 10.14 -18.14 -13.32
N SER A 768 10.92 -17.13 -13.70
CA SER A 768 12.20 -16.80 -13.08
C SER A 768 12.09 -16.45 -11.60
N VAL A 769 11.05 -15.71 -11.20
CA VAL A 769 10.78 -15.39 -9.78
C VAL A 769 10.38 -16.65 -9.02
N LEU A 770 9.47 -17.43 -9.59
CA LEU A 770 8.91 -18.60 -8.93
C LEU A 770 9.89 -19.79 -8.88
N GLN A 771 10.84 -19.87 -9.82
CA GLN A 771 11.96 -20.82 -9.76
C GLN A 771 12.96 -20.45 -8.67
N GLU A 772 13.35 -19.16 -8.57
CA GLU A 772 14.25 -18.69 -7.50
C GLU A 772 13.63 -18.87 -6.10
N ALA A 773 12.32 -18.62 -5.97
CA ALA A 773 11.56 -18.85 -4.74
C ALA A 773 11.27 -20.34 -4.44
N GLY A 774 11.65 -21.29 -5.31
CA GLY A 774 11.39 -22.73 -5.13
C GLY A 774 9.91 -23.15 -5.26
N ILE A 775 9.08 -22.31 -5.86
CA ILE A 775 7.62 -22.49 -5.98
C ILE A 775 7.22 -23.36 -7.18
N LEU A 776 8.03 -23.34 -8.24
CA LEU A 776 7.81 -24.17 -9.43
C LEU A 776 8.47 -25.54 -9.31
N VAL A 777 7.67 -26.60 -9.43
CA VAL A 777 8.13 -27.98 -9.55
C VAL A 777 7.80 -28.46 -10.96
N ASN A 778 8.83 -28.82 -11.73
CA ASN A 778 8.71 -29.19 -13.15
C ASN A 778 7.95 -28.14 -14.00
N GLY A 779 8.17 -26.84 -13.74
CA GLY A 779 7.49 -25.75 -14.45
C GLY A 779 6.01 -25.57 -14.09
N SER A 780 5.54 -26.17 -13.00
CA SER A 780 4.16 -26.06 -12.52
C SER A 780 4.10 -25.51 -11.11
N VAL A 781 3.09 -24.67 -10.82
CA VAL A 781 2.76 -24.27 -9.45
C VAL A 781 1.98 -25.38 -8.74
N GLY A 782 1.88 -25.30 -7.41
CA GLY A 782 1.03 -26.19 -6.63
C GLY A 782 -0.36 -25.60 -6.34
N TYR A 783 -0.85 -25.75 -5.11
CA TYR A 783 -2.23 -25.44 -4.75
C TYR A 783 -2.37 -24.87 -3.33
N TRP A 784 -3.55 -24.37 -3.00
CA TRP A 784 -3.93 -23.95 -1.64
C TRP A 784 -4.60 -25.08 -0.87
N ASN A 785 -3.98 -25.53 0.21
CA ASN A 785 -4.56 -26.53 1.10
C ASN A 785 -5.43 -25.85 2.17
N TYR A 786 -6.71 -25.62 1.87
CA TYR A 786 -7.67 -24.96 2.76
C TYR A 786 -7.82 -25.62 4.16
N GLY A 787 -7.58 -26.93 4.24
CA GLY A 787 -7.66 -27.72 5.47
C GLY A 787 -6.32 -27.91 6.21
N GLY A 788 -5.21 -27.36 5.71
CA GLY A 788 -3.92 -27.34 6.39
C GLY A 788 -3.68 -26.05 7.17
N GLY A 789 -2.60 -25.98 7.96
CA GLY A 789 -2.09 -24.73 8.54
C GLY A 789 -3.07 -23.99 9.43
N HIS A 790 -3.45 -24.57 10.57
CA HIS A 790 -4.35 -23.89 11.51
C HIS A 790 -3.67 -22.68 12.17
N CYS A 791 -4.29 -21.50 12.04
CA CYS A 791 -3.77 -20.25 12.56
C CYS A 791 -4.37 -19.95 13.94
N ALA A 792 -3.59 -20.17 15.00
CA ALA A 792 -4.01 -19.92 16.38
C ALA A 792 -4.38 -18.45 16.62
N ASN A 793 -3.61 -17.53 16.03
CA ASN A 793 -3.85 -16.08 16.05
C ASN A 793 -4.00 -15.58 14.61
N PRO A 794 -5.23 -15.28 14.13
CA PRO A 794 -5.43 -14.68 12.81
C PRO A 794 -4.73 -13.32 12.72
N PRO A 795 -4.04 -13.01 11.60
CA PRO A 795 -3.28 -11.77 11.45
C PRO A 795 -4.21 -10.56 11.27
N GLU A 796 -4.00 -9.50 12.04
CA GLU A 796 -4.70 -8.22 11.83
C GLU A 796 -4.10 -7.39 10.67
N ARG A 797 -2.84 -7.66 10.32
CA ARG A 797 -2.03 -6.91 9.35
C ARG A 797 -1.16 -7.89 8.56
N ILE A 798 -0.77 -7.48 7.36
CA ILE A 798 0.09 -8.26 6.45
C ILE A 798 1.12 -7.35 5.79
N ASP A 799 2.26 -7.93 5.43
CA ASP A 799 3.32 -7.23 4.70
C ASP A 799 2.88 -7.03 3.23
N THR A 800 2.38 -5.83 2.94
CA THR A 800 1.90 -5.43 1.60
C THR A 800 3.03 -5.12 0.63
N SER A 801 4.28 -5.02 1.09
CA SER A 801 5.47 -4.98 0.22
C SER A 801 5.75 -6.34 -0.42
N LYS A 802 5.27 -7.41 0.22
CA LYS A 802 5.47 -8.81 -0.19
C LYS A 802 4.26 -9.35 -0.95
N GLN A 803 4.54 -10.18 -1.93
CA GLN A 803 3.56 -10.98 -2.65
C GLN A 803 2.93 -12.06 -1.72
N PRO A 804 1.75 -12.62 -2.01
CA PRO A 804 1.07 -13.55 -1.10
C PRO A 804 1.91 -14.77 -0.74
N TRP A 805 2.74 -15.27 -1.66
CA TRP A 805 3.63 -16.42 -1.45
C TRP A 805 4.98 -16.07 -0.78
N GLU A 806 5.33 -14.78 -0.70
CA GLU A 806 6.52 -14.30 0.04
C GLU A 806 6.20 -14.07 1.54
N ARG A 807 4.93 -14.17 1.94
CA ARG A 807 4.48 -13.95 3.32
C ARG A 807 4.56 -15.25 4.13
N ASN A 808 4.83 -15.10 5.43
CA ASN A 808 4.93 -16.21 6.36
C ASN A 808 3.62 -17.02 6.45
N GLU A 809 3.74 -18.26 6.92
CA GLU A 809 2.57 -19.07 7.30
C GLU A 809 1.66 -18.29 8.26
N CYS A 810 0.34 -18.42 8.06
CA CYS A 810 -0.67 -17.66 8.80
C CYS A 810 -0.56 -16.11 8.72
N GLN A 811 0.19 -15.57 7.75
CA GLN A 811 0.27 -14.13 7.47
C GLN A 811 0.00 -13.78 5.99
N VAL A 812 -0.66 -14.67 5.24
CA VAL A 812 -0.92 -14.52 3.81
C VAL A 812 -1.95 -13.42 3.53
N TYR A 813 -3.00 -13.35 4.35
CA TYR A 813 -4.07 -12.35 4.26
C TYR A 813 -4.67 -12.03 5.64
N VAL A 814 -5.25 -10.84 5.80
CA VAL A 814 -5.84 -10.38 7.07
C VAL A 814 -7.01 -11.28 7.49
N GLY A 815 -7.00 -11.77 8.72
CA GLY A 815 -8.03 -12.65 9.26
C GLY A 815 -7.92 -14.13 8.85
N GLN A 816 -6.78 -14.58 8.28
CA GLN A 816 -6.50 -15.99 7.98
C GLN A 816 -6.61 -16.87 9.24
N LYS A 817 -7.53 -17.86 9.21
CA LYS A 817 -7.80 -18.81 10.32
C LYS A 817 -7.25 -20.21 10.09
N SER A 818 -7.01 -20.53 8.82
CA SER A 818 -6.54 -21.81 8.31
C SER A 818 -6.07 -21.61 6.88
N GLY A 819 -5.43 -22.62 6.32
CA GLY A 819 -5.01 -22.68 4.93
C GLY A 819 -3.54 -22.35 4.76
N GLN A 820 -2.88 -23.07 3.85
CA GLN A 820 -1.46 -22.90 3.53
C GLN A 820 -1.18 -23.20 2.06
N PHE A 821 -0.11 -22.62 1.52
CA PHE A 821 0.41 -23.01 0.20
C PHE A 821 1.02 -24.42 0.25
N VAL A 822 0.93 -25.14 -0.86
CA VAL A 822 1.62 -26.42 -1.09
C VAL A 822 2.33 -26.33 -2.43
N HIS A 823 3.66 -26.22 -2.42
CA HIS A 823 4.50 -26.01 -3.62
C HIS A 823 5.03 -27.33 -4.19
N ASN A 824 4.13 -28.13 -4.79
CA ASN A 824 4.44 -29.48 -5.28
C ASN A 824 4.19 -29.69 -6.79
N GLY A 825 3.86 -28.63 -7.54
CA GLY A 825 3.57 -28.70 -8.98
C GLY A 825 2.20 -29.29 -9.35
N ALA A 826 1.33 -29.59 -8.38
CA ALA A 826 0.07 -30.29 -8.63
C ALA A 826 -0.94 -29.54 -9.52
N ALA A 827 -0.78 -28.25 -9.79
CA ALA A 827 -1.64 -27.54 -10.75
C ALA A 827 -1.32 -27.86 -12.22
N GLY A 828 -0.16 -28.43 -12.52
CA GLY A 828 0.22 -28.85 -13.89
C GLY A 828 0.46 -27.72 -14.91
N LYS A 829 0.44 -26.46 -14.48
CA LYS A 829 0.80 -25.27 -15.29
C LYS A 829 1.42 -24.18 -14.41
N SER A 830 2.09 -23.20 -15.02
CA SER A 830 2.61 -22.01 -14.31
C SER A 830 1.56 -20.88 -14.22
N VAL A 831 1.94 -19.75 -13.62
CA VAL A 831 1.20 -18.46 -13.59
C VAL A 831 1.90 -17.32 -14.35
N GLU A 832 2.98 -17.61 -15.08
CA GLU A 832 3.62 -16.63 -15.97
C GLU A 832 2.66 -16.13 -17.07
N GLY A 833 2.61 -14.82 -17.28
CA GLY A 833 1.76 -14.19 -18.31
C GLY A 833 0.25 -14.19 -18.00
N CYS A 834 -0.13 -14.68 -16.82
CA CYS A 834 -1.48 -14.58 -16.27
C CYS A 834 -1.70 -13.18 -15.66
N GLY A 835 -2.67 -13.02 -14.75
CA GLY A 835 -3.01 -11.70 -14.19
C GLY A 835 -4.35 -11.13 -14.67
N TRP A 836 -5.03 -11.81 -15.61
CA TRP A 836 -6.25 -11.37 -16.29
C TRP A 836 -7.55 -11.87 -15.64
N TRP A 837 -7.53 -12.20 -14.34
CA TRP A 837 -8.72 -12.59 -13.57
C TRP A 837 -9.72 -11.43 -13.44
N GLY A 838 -10.96 -11.77 -13.09
CA GLY A 838 -12.07 -10.85 -12.94
C GLY A 838 -11.79 -9.72 -11.95
N ARG A 839 -12.01 -8.48 -12.39
CA ARG A 839 -11.91 -7.28 -11.53
C ARG A 839 -13.10 -6.35 -11.65
N GLY A 840 -13.34 -5.61 -10.56
CA GLY A 840 -14.44 -4.67 -10.48
C GLY A 840 -15.79 -5.36 -10.48
N VAL A 841 -16.85 -4.54 -10.51
CA VAL A 841 -18.18 -4.94 -10.07
C VAL A 841 -18.86 -6.02 -10.91
N ILE A 842 -18.47 -6.16 -12.19
CA ILE A 842 -19.00 -7.19 -13.10
C ILE A 842 -17.93 -8.20 -13.53
N GLN A 843 -16.78 -8.24 -12.82
CA GLN A 843 -15.67 -9.16 -13.08
C GLN A 843 -15.14 -9.05 -14.52
N THR A 844 -14.64 -7.86 -14.89
CA THR A 844 -13.92 -7.64 -16.14
C THR A 844 -12.75 -8.63 -16.21
N THR A 845 -12.82 -9.59 -17.13
CA THR A 845 -11.93 -10.76 -17.19
C THR A 845 -11.31 -10.90 -18.58
N GLY A 846 -10.04 -11.29 -18.64
CA GLY A 846 -9.35 -11.65 -19.88
C GLY A 846 -8.68 -10.51 -20.63
N ARG A 847 -7.61 -10.88 -21.37
CA ARG A 847 -6.66 -9.96 -22.01
C ARG A 847 -7.27 -8.97 -23.01
N GLN A 848 -8.33 -9.38 -23.72
CA GLN A 848 -9.10 -8.52 -24.63
C GLN A 848 -9.87 -7.41 -23.90
N ASN A 849 -10.50 -7.73 -22.76
CA ASN A 849 -11.38 -6.80 -22.07
C ASN A 849 -10.58 -5.71 -21.36
N PHE A 850 -9.51 -6.09 -20.65
CA PHE A 850 -8.56 -5.14 -20.08
C PHE A 850 -7.87 -4.28 -21.16
N GLY A 851 -7.55 -4.85 -22.32
CA GLY A 851 -6.94 -4.09 -23.41
C GLY A 851 -7.90 -3.10 -24.08
N THR A 852 -9.15 -3.50 -24.28
CA THR A 852 -10.21 -2.61 -24.80
C THR A 852 -10.46 -1.46 -23.83
N LEU A 853 -10.52 -1.74 -22.52
CA LEU A 853 -10.57 -0.73 -21.46
C LEU A 853 -9.34 0.22 -21.54
N ASN A 854 -8.13 -0.34 -21.59
CA ASN A 854 -6.89 0.43 -21.65
C ASN A 854 -6.75 1.30 -22.91
N HIS A 855 -7.29 0.86 -24.04
CA HIS A 855 -7.29 1.64 -25.29
C HIS A 855 -8.20 2.87 -25.21
N PHE A 856 -9.36 2.74 -24.58
CA PHE A 856 -10.38 3.80 -24.60
C PHE A 856 -10.43 4.69 -23.35
N ILE A 857 -9.86 4.29 -22.21
CA ILE A 857 -9.76 5.16 -21.02
C ILE A 857 -8.36 5.29 -20.41
N GLY A 858 -7.44 4.37 -20.70
CA GLY A 858 -6.08 4.39 -20.19
C GLY A 858 -5.04 4.85 -21.22
N ARG A 859 -3.77 4.56 -20.95
CA ARG A 859 -2.68 4.71 -21.92
C ARG A 859 -2.76 3.62 -22.97
N SER A 860 -3.34 3.96 -24.14
CA SER A 860 -3.52 3.02 -25.26
C SER A 860 -2.27 2.20 -25.59
N HIS A 861 -2.47 0.90 -25.77
CA HIS A 861 -1.46 -0.07 -26.16
C HIS A 861 -1.50 -0.43 -27.66
N VAL A 862 -2.54 0.01 -28.37
CA VAL A 862 -2.83 -0.31 -29.78
C VAL A 862 -1.84 0.42 -30.68
N ASP A 863 -1.34 -0.26 -31.71
CA ASP A 863 -0.44 0.33 -32.71
C ASP A 863 -1.17 1.44 -33.49
N PRO A 864 -0.71 2.72 -33.45
CA PRO A 864 -1.30 3.81 -34.20
C PRO A 864 -1.42 3.55 -35.72
N ALA A 865 -0.54 2.73 -36.30
CA ALA A 865 -0.59 2.41 -37.73
C ALA A 865 -1.77 1.50 -38.12
N THR A 866 -2.43 0.85 -37.15
CA THR A 866 -3.63 0.03 -37.38
C THR A 866 -4.93 0.82 -37.31
N VAL A 867 -4.92 2.03 -36.74
CA VAL A 867 -6.11 2.87 -36.56
C VAL A 867 -6.74 3.26 -37.89
N GLY A 868 -8.06 3.09 -38.02
CA GLY A 868 -8.83 3.29 -39.24
C GLY A 868 -8.70 2.15 -40.26
N THR A 869 -8.01 1.06 -39.94
CA THR A 869 -7.90 -0.15 -40.77
C THR A 869 -8.78 -1.28 -40.21
N VAL A 870 -8.96 -2.35 -41.00
CA VAL A 870 -9.69 -3.55 -40.57
C VAL A 870 -8.69 -4.65 -40.22
N VAL A 871 -8.68 -5.08 -38.96
CA VAL A 871 -7.82 -6.13 -38.40
C VAL A 871 -8.70 -7.22 -37.78
N GLU A 872 -8.51 -8.49 -38.19
CA GLU A 872 -9.37 -9.62 -37.78
C GLU A 872 -10.89 -9.35 -37.95
N GLY A 873 -11.26 -8.57 -38.98
CA GLY A 873 -12.66 -8.18 -39.25
C GLY A 873 -13.17 -6.98 -38.45
N ILE A 874 -12.37 -6.45 -37.51
CA ILE A 874 -12.70 -5.31 -36.65
C ILE A 874 -12.11 -4.02 -37.23
N ASN A 875 -12.95 -2.98 -37.37
CA ASN A 875 -12.46 -1.64 -37.68
C ASN A 875 -11.84 -1.02 -36.42
N VAL A 876 -10.54 -0.75 -36.47
CA VAL A 876 -9.76 -0.27 -35.32
C VAL A 876 -10.02 1.22 -35.12
N ALA A 877 -10.68 1.58 -34.02
CA ALA A 877 -10.94 2.96 -33.64
C ALA A 877 -9.66 3.67 -33.13
N ALA A 878 -9.71 5.00 -33.07
CA ALA A 878 -8.70 5.78 -32.39
C ALA A 878 -8.97 5.82 -30.88
N ALA A 879 -7.90 5.85 -30.08
CA ALA A 879 -8.00 6.21 -28.67
C ALA A 879 -8.47 7.68 -28.53
N PRO A 880 -9.18 8.06 -27.45
CA PRO A 880 -9.45 9.46 -27.16
C PRO A 880 -8.17 10.29 -27.02
N ALA A 881 -8.22 11.56 -27.42
CA ALA A 881 -7.08 12.47 -27.29
C ALA A 881 -6.78 12.86 -25.82
N ASP A 882 -7.80 12.83 -24.96
CA ASP A 882 -7.71 13.08 -23.51
C ASP A 882 -8.48 11.95 -22.77
N PRO A 883 -7.88 10.75 -22.62
CA PRO A 883 -8.51 9.64 -21.89
C PRO A 883 -8.73 9.98 -20.41
N LEU A 884 -9.88 9.56 -19.86
CA LEU A 884 -10.27 9.85 -18.47
C LEU A 884 -9.23 9.43 -17.41
N TYR A 885 -8.48 8.36 -17.69
CA TYR A 885 -7.46 7.80 -16.80
C TYR A 885 -6.12 7.64 -17.55
N ALA A 886 -5.72 8.70 -18.28
CA ALA A 886 -4.47 8.76 -19.05
C ALA A 886 -3.18 8.62 -18.22
N ASP A 887 -3.29 8.62 -16.90
CA ASP A 887 -2.27 8.28 -15.92
C ASP A 887 -2.06 6.76 -15.74
N LEU A 888 -3.07 5.94 -16.08
CA LEU A 888 -3.10 4.49 -15.84
C LEU A 888 -2.75 3.67 -17.09
N ASP A 889 -2.14 2.49 -16.90
CA ASP A 889 -1.94 1.47 -17.94
C ASP A 889 -2.42 0.10 -17.44
N PHE A 890 -3.68 -0.22 -17.72
CA PHE A 890 -4.32 -1.47 -17.29
C PHE A 890 -3.74 -2.73 -17.98
N CYS A 891 -2.97 -2.57 -19.07
CA CYS A 891 -2.24 -3.69 -19.66
C CYS A 891 -0.93 -3.99 -18.93
N SER A 892 -0.31 -3.00 -18.29
CA SER A 892 0.91 -3.18 -17.49
C SER A 892 0.58 -3.51 -16.02
N ASN A 893 -0.52 -2.97 -15.48
CA ASN A 893 -1.06 -3.37 -14.19
C ASN A 893 -2.61 -3.34 -14.18
N PRO A 894 -3.29 -4.49 -14.39
CA PRO A 894 -4.75 -4.56 -14.33
C PRO A 894 -5.31 -4.35 -12.91
N GLN A 895 -4.48 -4.38 -11.87
CA GLN A 895 -4.90 -4.26 -10.47
C GLN A 895 -5.43 -2.86 -10.11
N PHE A 896 -5.10 -1.82 -10.88
CA PHE A 896 -5.57 -0.45 -10.64
C PHE A 896 -7.10 -0.34 -10.52
N VAL A 897 -7.86 -1.22 -11.18
CA VAL A 897 -9.34 -1.32 -11.06
C VAL A 897 -9.80 -1.57 -9.61
N CYS A 898 -8.96 -2.19 -8.78
CA CYS A 898 -9.25 -2.58 -7.40
C CYS A 898 -8.34 -1.91 -6.34
N THR A 899 -7.17 -1.40 -6.71
CA THR A 899 -6.26 -0.73 -5.75
C THR A 899 -6.38 0.78 -5.68
N SER A 900 -6.75 1.46 -6.78
CA SER A 900 -6.64 2.92 -6.88
C SER A 900 -7.43 3.65 -5.79
N GLU A 901 -6.74 4.53 -5.05
CA GLU A 901 -7.33 5.44 -4.07
C GLU A 901 -7.63 6.82 -4.68
N GLU A 902 -6.95 7.21 -5.76
CA GLU A 902 -7.27 8.43 -6.52
C GLU A 902 -8.56 8.27 -7.34
N HIS A 903 -8.80 7.08 -7.89
CA HIS A 903 -9.91 6.77 -8.80
C HIS A 903 -10.78 5.59 -8.30
N PRO A 904 -11.38 5.68 -7.10
CA PRO A 904 -12.16 4.58 -6.53
C PRO A 904 -13.34 4.16 -7.43
N GLU A 905 -13.88 5.05 -8.26
CA GLU A 905 -14.98 4.73 -9.18
C GLU A 905 -14.61 3.72 -10.29
N LEU A 906 -13.32 3.44 -10.53
CA LEU A 906 -12.87 2.50 -11.56
C LEU A 906 -13.50 1.12 -11.46
N LYS A 907 -13.73 0.62 -10.22
CA LYS A 907 -14.39 -0.66 -9.96
C LYS A 907 -15.81 -0.70 -10.55
N TRP A 908 -16.47 0.45 -10.68
CA TRP A 908 -17.77 0.62 -11.32
C TRP A 908 -17.66 0.90 -12.82
N ILE A 909 -16.73 1.78 -13.23
CA ILE A 909 -16.54 2.16 -14.64
C ILE A 909 -16.16 0.96 -15.50
N ALA A 910 -15.33 0.04 -15.01
CA ALA A 910 -15.02 -1.19 -15.74
C ALA A 910 -16.28 -2.00 -16.08
N GLY A 911 -17.24 -2.08 -15.14
CA GLY A 911 -18.53 -2.73 -15.35
C GLY A 911 -19.51 -1.92 -16.20
N LEU A 912 -19.57 -0.61 -16.03
CA LEU A 912 -20.40 0.28 -16.84
C LEU A 912 -19.91 0.36 -18.30
N PHE A 913 -18.61 0.23 -18.54
CA PHE A 913 -18.04 0.17 -19.88
C PHE A 913 -18.51 -1.09 -20.62
N TYR A 914 -18.46 -2.26 -19.97
CA TYR A 914 -19.09 -3.48 -20.50
C TYR A 914 -20.61 -3.27 -20.72
N TRP A 915 -21.32 -2.71 -19.73
CA TRP A 915 -22.76 -2.48 -19.81
C TRP A 915 -23.17 -1.65 -21.04
N VAL A 916 -22.44 -0.57 -21.33
CA VAL A 916 -22.69 0.32 -22.46
C VAL A 916 -22.37 -0.34 -23.81
N ASN A 917 -21.41 -1.27 -23.85
CA ASN A 917 -21.02 -1.95 -25.08
C ASN A 917 -21.89 -3.16 -25.40
N ASP A 918 -22.14 -4.03 -24.42
CA ASP A 918 -22.61 -5.40 -24.63
C ASP A 918 -24.03 -5.64 -24.08
N VAL A 919 -24.55 -4.75 -23.21
CA VAL A 919 -25.91 -4.85 -22.65
C VAL A 919 -26.85 -3.78 -23.24
N GLN A 920 -26.50 -2.50 -23.12
CA GLN A 920 -27.23 -1.41 -23.79
C GLN A 920 -27.00 -1.42 -25.31
N GLY A 921 -25.83 -1.89 -25.75
CA GLY A 921 -25.48 -2.07 -27.15
C GLY A 921 -25.81 -3.45 -27.71
N TYR A 922 -26.53 -4.30 -26.98
CA TYR A 922 -26.88 -5.65 -27.44
C TYR A 922 -27.66 -5.58 -28.76
N ASN A 923 -27.17 -6.27 -29.78
CA ASN A 923 -27.77 -6.33 -31.10
C ASN A 923 -27.43 -7.67 -31.77
N MET A 924 -28.39 -8.23 -32.50
CA MET A 924 -28.27 -9.52 -33.21
C MET A 924 -28.80 -9.36 -34.64
N ASP A 925 -27.92 -9.48 -35.64
CA ASP A 925 -28.29 -9.32 -37.06
C ASP A 925 -29.39 -10.30 -37.54
N SER A 926 -29.56 -11.42 -36.84
CA SER A 926 -30.57 -12.44 -37.14
C SER A 926 -30.81 -13.37 -35.95
N GLY A 927 -31.89 -14.17 -36.02
CA GLY A 927 -32.26 -15.15 -34.99
C GLY A 927 -33.42 -14.70 -34.10
N PRO A 928 -33.73 -15.45 -33.03
CA PRO A 928 -34.91 -15.20 -32.20
C PRO A 928 -34.87 -13.88 -31.41
N TYR A 929 -33.68 -13.33 -31.19
CA TYR A 929 -33.45 -12.11 -30.39
C TYR A 929 -33.18 -10.87 -31.26
N ALA A 930 -33.32 -10.95 -32.58
CA ALA A 930 -32.98 -9.86 -33.52
C ALA A 930 -33.89 -8.62 -33.44
N SER A 931 -35.01 -8.71 -32.71
CA SER A 931 -35.91 -7.57 -32.43
C SER A 931 -35.78 -7.03 -31.01
N TRP A 932 -34.92 -7.60 -30.18
CA TRP A 932 -34.73 -7.19 -28.79
C TRP A 932 -33.80 -5.97 -28.75
N ASP A 933 -34.22 -4.90 -28.09
CA ASP A 933 -33.46 -3.65 -27.94
C ASP A 933 -33.59 -3.13 -26.50
N TYR A 934 -32.45 -2.87 -25.85
CA TYR A 934 -32.40 -2.50 -24.43
C TYR A 934 -33.28 -1.28 -24.09
N VAL A 935 -33.23 -0.24 -24.92
CA VAL A 935 -33.93 1.03 -24.66
C VAL A 935 -35.43 0.85 -24.86
N THR A 936 -35.83 0.09 -25.88
CA THR A 936 -37.23 -0.25 -26.17
C THR A 936 -37.84 -1.09 -25.05
N GLU A 937 -37.17 -2.15 -24.61
CA GLU A 937 -37.67 -3.03 -23.55
C GLU A 937 -37.71 -2.35 -22.17
N LEU A 938 -36.70 -1.52 -21.84
CA LEU A 938 -36.72 -0.73 -20.60
C LEU A 938 -37.89 0.25 -20.57
N LYS A 939 -38.15 0.97 -21.66
CA LYS A 939 -39.31 1.86 -21.78
C LYS A 939 -40.61 1.09 -21.68
N ALA A 940 -40.74 -0.03 -22.41
CA ALA A 940 -41.93 -0.88 -22.34
C ALA A 940 -42.22 -1.39 -20.91
N TYR A 941 -41.18 -1.74 -20.15
CA TYR A 941 -41.30 -2.12 -18.75
C TYR A 941 -41.80 -0.97 -17.86
N VAL A 942 -41.20 0.22 -17.99
CA VAL A 942 -41.58 1.41 -17.19
C VAL A 942 -42.98 1.92 -17.54
N ASP A 943 -43.28 2.06 -18.83
CA ASP A 943 -44.56 2.54 -19.34
C ASP A 943 -45.68 1.52 -19.10
N GLY A 944 -45.34 0.22 -19.07
CA GLY A 944 -46.20 -0.88 -18.64
C GLY A 944 -46.46 -0.95 -17.13
N GLY A 945 -45.86 -0.05 -16.34
CA GLY A 945 -46.11 0.08 -14.90
C GLY A 945 -45.15 -0.67 -13.98
N MET A 946 -44.01 -1.16 -14.49
CA MET A 946 -42.95 -1.85 -13.72
C MET A 946 -43.48 -3.10 -12.98
N VAL A 947 -44.11 -4.01 -13.73
CA VAL A 947 -44.72 -5.26 -13.21
C VAL A 947 -44.02 -6.47 -13.83
N GLY A 948 -43.73 -7.49 -13.02
CA GLY A 948 -43.10 -8.72 -13.48
C GLY A 948 -41.58 -8.64 -13.61
N THR A 949 -40.97 -9.79 -13.93
CA THR A 949 -39.50 -9.96 -14.00
C THR A 949 -38.92 -9.97 -15.42
N GLY A 950 -39.73 -10.05 -16.48
CA GLY A 950 -39.25 -10.33 -17.85
C GLY A 950 -38.06 -9.46 -18.29
N PHE A 951 -38.15 -8.13 -18.12
CA PHE A 951 -37.06 -7.22 -18.45
C PHE A 951 -35.75 -7.53 -17.69
N ILE A 952 -35.80 -7.80 -16.38
CA ILE A 952 -34.59 -8.10 -15.59
C ILE A 952 -34.09 -9.53 -15.81
N ASP A 953 -34.97 -10.47 -16.13
CA ASP A 953 -34.61 -11.85 -16.47
C ASP A 953 -33.86 -11.89 -17.82
N ASP A 954 -34.31 -11.13 -18.83
CA ASP A 954 -33.61 -10.93 -20.11
C ASP A 954 -32.21 -10.33 -19.90
N ILE A 955 -32.13 -9.24 -19.13
CA ILE A 955 -30.86 -8.58 -18.79
C ILE A 955 -29.90 -9.53 -18.05
N SER A 956 -30.42 -10.36 -17.14
CA SER A 956 -29.65 -11.39 -16.44
C SER A 956 -29.15 -12.46 -17.41
N GLY A 957 -29.93 -12.80 -18.43
CA GLY A 957 -29.54 -13.61 -19.57
C GLY A 957 -28.37 -13.01 -20.35
N ILE A 958 -28.43 -11.74 -20.73
CA ILE A 958 -27.37 -11.09 -21.50
C ILE A 958 -26.07 -11.11 -20.71
N VAL A 959 -26.10 -10.70 -19.44
CA VAL A 959 -24.89 -10.60 -18.59
C VAL A 959 -24.27 -11.96 -18.28
N ASN A 960 -25.07 -12.97 -17.91
CA ASN A 960 -24.53 -14.26 -17.48
C ASN A 960 -24.33 -15.27 -18.62
N ARG A 961 -25.03 -15.08 -19.75
CA ARG A 961 -25.16 -16.09 -20.82
C ARG A 961 -25.11 -15.53 -22.26
N GLY A 962 -25.13 -14.21 -22.46
CA GLY A 962 -25.01 -13.59 -23.78
C GLY A 962 -26.28 -13.59 -24.64
N CYS A 963 -27.46 -13.81 -24.06
CA CYS A 963 -28.74 -13.66 -24.77
C CYS A 963 -29.88 -13.23 -23.83
N PRO A 964 -30.90 -12.50 -24.29
CA PRO A 964 -32.06 -12.12 -23.50
C PRO A 964 -33.00 -13.32 -23.30
N ASP A 965 -32.61 -14.24 -22.43
CA ASP A 965 -33.39 -15.41 -22.03
C ASP A 965 -32.93 -15.95 -20.67
N SER A 966 -33.88 -16.50 -19.90
CA SER A 966 -33.62 -17.32 -18.72
C SER A 966 -32.78 -18.58 -19.02
N THR A 967 -32.79 -19.08 -20.26
CA THR A 967 -31.98 -20.21 -20.71
C THR A 967 -31.52 -20.03 -22.15
N CYS A 968 -30.26 -19.65 -22.33
CA CYS A 968 -29.70 -19.41 -23.67
C CYS A 968 -29.36 -20.72 -24.41
N PRO A 969 -29.59 -20.82 -25.74
CA PRO A 969 -29.43 -22.07 -26.48
C PRO A 969 -28.02 -22.69 -26.48
N ILE A 970 -26.97 -21.87 -26.34
CA ILE A 970 -25.57 -22.31 -26.38
C ILE A 970 -24.97 -22.41 -24.98
N SER A 971 -25.22 -21.39 -24.15
CA SER A 971 -24.60 -21.18 -22.84
C SER A 971 -25.43 -21.71 -21.67
N GLY A 972 -26.70 -22.06 -21.86
CA GLY A 972 -27.56 -22.71 -20.86
C GLY A 972 -28.30 -21.77 -19.90
N ALA A 973 -28.82 -22.34 -18.81
CA ALA A 973 -29.68 -21.66 -17.84
C ALA A 973 -28.91 -20.66 -16.94
N VAL A 974 -29.42 -19.44 -16.83
CA VAL A 974 -28.81 -18.31 -16.09
C VAL A 974 -28.54 -18.66 -14.62
N ASP A 975 -27.32 -18.37 -14.13
CA ASP A 975 -27.01 -18.52 -12.71
C ASP A 975 -27.65 -17.40 -11.86
N GLY A 976 -28.27 -17.80 -10.76
CA GLY A 976 -28.79 -16.86 -9.76
C GLY A 976 -29.86 -15.91 -10.28
N ILE A 977 -30.63 -16.29 -11.30
CA ILE A 977 -31.68 -15.44 -11.89
C ILE A 977 -32.63 -14.86 -10.84
N LYS A 978 -33.07 -15.67 -9.86
CA LYS A 978 -33.90 -15.19 -8.75
C LYS A 978 -33.16 -14.20 -7.84
N ASP A 979 -31.89 -14.44 -7.50
CA ASP A 979 -31.10 -13.49 -6.70
C ASP A 979 -31.02 -12.12 -7.39
N ARG A 980 -30.80 -12.11 -8.72
CA ARG A 980 -30.73 -10.90 -9.55
C ARG A 980 -32.07 -10.16 -9.56
N SER A 981 -33.17 -10.86 -9.81
CA SER A 981 -34.50 -10.25 -9.86
C SER A 981 -34.98 -9.77 -8.48
N ASP A 982 -34.64 -10.47 -7.38
CA ASP A 982 -34.88 -9.99 -6.01
C ASP A 982 -34.05 -8.72 -5.71
N ASN A 983 -32.77 -8.68 -6.09
CA ASN A 983 -31.92 -7.50 -5.95
C ASN A 983 -32.45 -6.29 -6.74
N PHE A 984 -32.99 -6.52 -7.94
CA PHE A 984 -33.58 -5.47 -8.77
C PHE A 984 -34.76 -4.78 -8.06
N PHE A 985 -35.72 -5.56 -7.56
CA PHE A 985 -36.84 -4.98 -6.79
C PHE A 985 -36.39 -4.30 -5.49
N LEU A 986 -35.36 -4.82 -4.83
CA LEU A 986 -34.76 -4.18 -3.65
C LEU A 986 -34.19 -2.79 -4.00
N VAL A 987 -33.40 -2.67 -5.07
CA VAL A 987 -32.81 -1.39 -5.50
C VAL A 987 -33.89 -0.42 -5.96
N LEU A 988 -34.89 -0.87 -6.72
CA LEU A 988 -36.05 -0.04 -7.10
C LEU A 988 -36.75 0.56 -5.87
N GLN A 989 -36.97 -0.26 -4.83
CA GLN A 989 -37.53 0.20 -3.57
C GLN A 989 -36.63 1.25 -2.88
N LYS A 990 -35.30 1.04 -2.81
CA LYS A 990 -34.38 2.01 -2.19
C LYS A 990 -34.27 3.33 -2.98
N LEU A 991 -34.51 3.29 -4.29
CA LEU A 991 -34.62 4.47 -5.14
C LEU A 991 -36.02 5.12 -5.11
N GLY A 992 -36.93 4.65 -4.25
CA GLY A 992 -38.26 5.22 -4.02
C GLY A 992 -39.32 4.85 -5.06
N LEU A 993 -39.13 3.75 -5.80
CA LEU A 993 -40.12 3.21 -6.73
C LEU A 993 -40.94 2.09 -6.08
N ASN A 994 -42.27 2.22 -6.11
CA ASN A 994 -43.18 1.16 -5.71
C ASN A 994 -43.42 0.21 -6.88
N VAL A 995 -43.04 -1.05 -6.73
CA VAL A 995 -43.06 -2.08 -7.78
C VAL A 995 -43.61 -3.41 -7.24
N THR A 996 -44.15 -4.24 -8.13
CA THR A 996 -44.72 -5.55 -7.79
C THR A 996 -44.01 -6.64 -8.61
N PRO A 997 -43.40 -7.65 -7.96
CA PRO A 997 -42.80 -8.79 -8.65
C PRO A 997 -43.76 -9.60 -9.53
#